data_AF-A0A496X9H3-F1
#
_entry.id   AF-A0A496X9H3-F1
#
_cell.length_a   1.000
_cell.length_b   1.000
_cell.length_c   1.000
_cell.angle_alpha   90.00
_cell.angle_beta   90.00
_cell.angle_gamma   90.00
#
_symmetry.space_group_name_H-M   'P 1'
#
loop_
_entity.id
_entity.type
_entity.pdbx_description
1 polymer ?
#
loop_
_entity_poly.entity_id
_entity_poly.type
_entity_poly.pdbx_seq_one_letter_code
_entity_poly.pdbx_strand_id
1 'polypeptide(L)'
;MDKDGKHLELFDSLPNLSAAIKNASVIARFGRLRPRTGTVYYVAHENANYRLRCYETKQSKAKRIPIILVPPLMISADVFDVAPDNSAVTYLIDQGYSVWLVDFGSPEHQEGGLDKDLTDHVLAVNDAIDYVYAEKRVPVHLAGYCQGGIFCYLATAYRQSNNVASIVTFGAPVNIYKNFLPGVPDEVTTKVFETIGKVFPKRLTPTVIPANVTKNLFKLMSPTKEIKNWISFMGSLHDRDALLQTEEGRSFLGGEGFVAWPGPALHQFLSHMLVGNRLVSGGCIIEGRAISLTEITCPILAVIGSNDGIARGDAVRGIADAVPNAELFELPVTAGHMAIVVGSRALKNTWPPVAQWVQWREGKAEQPESIYALGEFADTAASTDSRNDALPTAMVKAAFGMSKGAISTVGDLLGITKDSVQAITSNFSTRLSHLSRLEKLNSESKVGFALALEEQAEKAPKNTYFLYDGRAHSYADASTRVDNIVRGLISIGVRTGDHVGIIMHARPSSLATIMAVNRLGAVAVLLRTMRSSSQLSTELKLGKVQHLIADPENADIAETSFTGQVYILGGFGRSQRELPENVIDMEKIDPARVALPDWYQPSPGKAKDVAFIMFSDRGANTRCDSVTNHRWALSALGTASSTALMASDTVYCWTPLHDPAGLLVSVSASLVAGARVAVAKNFNASSFWQEARGYGARVVFYAGCMLRELVDAPENKLEKGHSIRLFAGVGMPEALSKRVLERFRSVKVMEIFVARGSNAYLANVSCKKPGPVVQSIPGSSDIGLVYWDFEKNQPFLDAAGYLCPVPVGSVGMLLAKADTTAGHHDSQPIYNVFEKGDCWQVSGDLFMVDEDGEYRFIDKVVNLIHTEDDWLPTLAIENAVWELDSISTAAAYGLSIEGYSHEVPAAAVLLRGKAKLNAQELTDVVTRQLDKKSRPVVIRIMTSMPMTLGQQIRKQSLRDEGIPESALQRGKSFWLNPKTAKYEPLNKTSLAKLKASLNREKTLLKDGQTSTTKTTPKKQAASKPKTKSAQNKKSVQKPALKRPAPKKPTPKKPAPKKKVAFKKNAAPKKAVRRKKSNGQRPAIDNSLITDKIVSITEAAITEPNGGRPTLTETYNSGPLQGSTPRDVAIKPANLNPPHDAQIEEAVEGNTETG
;
A
#
# COMPACT_ATOMS: atom_id res chain seq x y z
N MET A 1 29.07 41.69 78.67
CA MET A 1 28.67 40.31 79.06
C MET A 1 27.16 40.18 79.00
N ASP A 2 26.62 39.48 78.03
CA ASP A 2 26.42 39.85 76.62
C ASP A 2 25.79 38.58 76.00
N LYS A 3 25.63 38.37 74.71
CA LYS A 3 26.75 38.52 73.80
C LYS A 3 26.28 38.21 72.40
N ASP A 4 25.37 39.05 71.93
CA ASP A 4 25.80 40.09 71.00
C ASP A 4 24.52 40.66 70.42
N GLY A 5 24.16 41.83 70.95
CA GLY A 5 23.14 42.65 70.31
C GLY A 5 23.48 42.81 68.84
N LYS A 6 22.56 42.41 67.98
CA LYS A 6 22.43 43.07 66.69
C LYS A 6 21.15 43.84 66.72
N HIS A 7 21.34 45.07 67.16
CA HIS A 7 20.47 46.21 66.93
C HIS A 7 19.77 46.11 65.56
N LEU A 8 18.50 46.44 65.58
CA LEU A 8 17.70 46.81 64.43
C LEU A 8 18.47 47.78 63.51
N GLU A 9 18.86 47.33 62.32
CA GLU A 9 18.93 48.19 61.13
C GLU A 9 17.60 48.05 60.39
N LEU A 10 16.59 48.79 60.87
CA LEU A 10 15.24 48.82 60.29
C LEU A 10 15.01 50.09 59.46
N PHE A 11 16.07 50.73 58.95
CA PHE A 11 15.99 51.98 58.20
C PHE A 11 16.52 51.98 56.75
N ASP A 12 16.95 50.84 56.20
CA ASP A 12 17.33 50.72 54.77
C ASP A 12 16.22 50.17 53.85
N SER A 13 15.00 49.92 54.37
CA SER A 13 13.92 49.26 53.61
C SER A 13 12.90 50.22 52.96
N LEU A 14 12.89 51.51 53.33
CA LEU A 14 11.92 52.49 52.82
C LEU A 14 12.14 52.89 51.34
N PRO A 15 13.37 53.11 50.83
CA PRO A 15 13.60 53.42 49.41
C PRO A 15 13.25 52.24 48.51
N ASN A 16 13.59 51.03 48.96
CA ASN A 16 13.34 49.78 48.26
C ASN A 16 11.83 49.53 48.14
N LEU A 17 11.05 49.66 49.23
CA LEU A 17 9.60 49.39 49.21
C LEU A 17 8.85 50.38 48.31
N SER A 18 9.26 51.65 48.33
CA SER A 18 8.76 52.69 47.42
C SER A 18 9.05 52.36 45.95
N ALA A 19 10.28 51.94 45.64
CA ALA A 19 10.67 51.51 44.29
C ALA A 19 9.89 50.27 43.83
N ALA A 20 9.69 49.29 44.72
CA ALA A 20 8.88 48.09 44.45
C ALA A 20 7.41 48.42 44.16
N ILE A 21 6.79 49.30 44.95
CA ILE A 21 5.40 49.74 44.73
C ILE A 21 5.27 50.57 43.44
N LYS A 22 6.26 51.40 43.12
CA LYS A 22 6.28 52.20 41.89
C LYS A 22 6.48 51.32 40.64
N ASN A 23 7.40 50.37 40.67
CA ASN A 23 7.59 49.40 39.58
C ASN A 23 6.36 48.48 39.44
N ALA A 24 5.79 47.99 40.54
CA ALA A 24 4.57 47.18 40.52
C ALA A 24 3.35 47.93 39.98
N SER A 25 3.18 49.22 40.32
CA SER A 25 2.08 50.04 39.80
C SER A 25 2.24 50.39 38.32
N VAL A 26 3.46 50.63 37.83
CA VAL A 26 3.73 50.83 36.40
C VAL A 26 3.46 49.54 35.61
N ILE A 27 3.90 48.38 36.11
CA ILE A 27 3.61 47.07 35.50
C ILE A 27 2.11 46.77 35.54
N ALA A 28 1.41 47.08 36.63
CA ALA A 28 -0.02 46.86 36.77
C ALA A 28 -0.87 47.76 35.84
N ARG A 29 -0.36 48.97 35.51
CA ARG A 29 -1.08 49.97 34.73
C ARG A 29 -0.75 49.93 33.23
N PHE A 30 0.46 49.52 32.87
CA PHE A 30 0.95 49.54 31.48
C PHE A 30 1.44 48.17 30.97
N GLY A 31 1.46 47.13 31.80
CA GLY A 31 1.96 45.79 31.45
C GLY A 31 3.49 45.66 31.44
N ARG A 32 4.23 46.77 31.32
CA ARG A 32 5.69 46.87 31.12
C ARG A 32 6.26 48.21 31.64
N LEU A 33 7.57 48.27 31.91
CA LEU A 33 8.35 49.44 32.34
C LEU A 33 8.98 50.23 31.17
N ARG A 34 9.20 49.65 29.97
CA ARG A 34 9.68 50.38 28.75
C ARG A 34 8.94 49.96 27.46
N PRO A 35 8.82 50.85 26.44
CA PRO A 35 8.37 50.48 25.10
C PRO A 35 9.42 49.63 24.38
N ARG A 36 8.95 48.68 23.55
CA ARG A 36 9.79 47.69 22.87
C ARG A 36 10.73 48.35 21.85
N THR A 37 12.03 48.12 21.99
CA THR A 37 13.04 48.47 20.97
C THR A 37 13.45 47.19 20.23
N GLY A 38 12.68 46.81 19.20
CA GLY A 38 13.09 45.72 18.30
C GLY A 38 14.18 46.18 17.33
N THR A 39 14.86 45.22 16.71
CA THR A 39 15.81 45.53 15.63
C THR A 39 15.06 46.18 14.49
N VAL A 40 15.58 47.27 13.94
CA VAL A 40 14.90 48.02 12.87
C VAL A 40 14.81 47.15 11.62
N TYR A 41 13.59 47.00 11.09
CA TYR A 41 13.32 46.29 9.84
C TYR A 41 12.38 47.08 8.95
N TYR A 42 12.35 46.73 7.67
CA TYR A 42 11.26 47.10 6.77
C TYR A 42 10.57 45.84 6.25
N VAL A 43 9.29 45.95 5.90
CA VAL A 43 8.56 44.85 5.24
C VAL A 43 8.90 44.91 3.76
N ALA A 44 9.62 43.90 3.28
CA ALA A 44 10.07 43.83 1.89
C ALA A 44 8.98 43.27 0.97
N HIS A 45 8.17 42.33 1.48
CA HIS A 45 7.05 41.73 0.76
C HIS A 45 5.89 41.47 1.74
N GLU A 46 4.66 41.63 1.29
CA GLU A 46 3.45 41.34 2.08
C GLU A 46 2.34 40.83 1.16
N ASN A 47 1.68 39.76 1.59
CA ASN A 47 0.47 39.24 0.96
C ASN A 47 -0.51 38.76 2.03
N ALA A 48 -1.64 38.16 1.61
CA ALA A 48 -2.68 37.69 2.54
C ALA A 48 -2.17 36.62 3.53
N ASN A 49 -1.11 35.88 3.17
CA ASN A 49 -0.62 34.74 3.94
C ASN A 49 0.49 35.12 4.92
N TYR A 50 1.39 36.04 4.58
CA TYR A 50 2.52 36.42 5.42
C TYR A 50 3.12 37.81 5.08
N ARG A 51 3.97 38.30 5.98
CA ARG A 51 4.88 39.43 5.78
C ARG A 51 6.33 38.95 5.78
N LEU A 52 7.14 39.47 4.88
CA LEU A 52 8.58 39.22 4.84
C LEU A 52 9.33 40.43 5.42
N ARG A 53 9.85 40.29 6.63
CA ARG A 53 10.66 41.34 7.28
C ARG A 53 12.11 41.23 6.81
N CYS A 54 12.71 42.35 6.39
CA CYS A 54 14.11 42.44 6.03
C CYS A 54 14.83 43.38 7.01
N TYR A 55 15.94 42.91 7.56
CA TYR A 55 16.73 43.64 8.57
C TYR A 55 18.00 44.29 8.00
N GLU A 56 18.08 44.42 6.67
CA GLU A 56 19.15 45.17 6.02
C GLU A 56 18.80 46.65 5.85
N THR A 57 19.83 47.50 5.77
CA THR A 57 19.66 48.87 5.30
C THR A 57 19.51 48.88 3.78
N LYS A 58 18.50 49.60 3.24
CA LYS A 58 18.21 49.71 1.79
C LYS A 58 19.39 50.17 0.91
N GLN A 59 20.48 50.66 1.50
CA GLN A 59 21.67 51.20 0.82
C GLN A 59 22.90 50.27 0.87
N SER A 60 22.83 49.11 1.53
CA SER A 60 23.97 48.19 1.65
C SER A 60 24.22 47.42 0.35
N LYS A 61 25.35 47.69 -0.32
CA LYS A 61 25.82 46.95 -1.52
C LYS A 61 26.66 45.70 -1.21
N ALA A 62 26.81 45.34 0.07
CA ALA A 62 27.64 44.20 0.48
C ALA A 62 26.98 42.87 0.07
N LYS A 63 27.76 41.97 -0.56
CA LYS A 63 27.34 40.59 -0.86
C LYS A 63 27.28 39.77 0.43
N ARG A 64 26.16 39.85 1.13
CA ARG A 64 25.87 39.10 2.36
C ARG A 64 25.15 37.79 2.04
N ILE A 65 25.36 36.77 2.88
CA ILE A 65 24.71 35.46 2.73
C ILE A 65 23.22 35.59 3.15
N PRO A 66 22.23 35.26 2.29
CA PRO A 66 20.83 35.32 2.65
C PRO A 66 20.40 34.15 3.55
N ILE A 67 19.84 34.50 4.71
CA ILE A 67 19.22 33.56 5.64
C ILE A 67 17.77 33.96 5.91
N ILE A 68 16.86 33.01 5.75
CA ILE A 68 15.42 33.18 6.04
C ILE A 68 15.10 32.45 7.33
N LEU A 69 14.66 33.20 8.33
CA LEU A 69 14.18 32.71 9.61
C LEU A 69 12.68 32.38 9.51
N VAL A 70 12.27 31.22 10.03
CA VAL A 70 10.88 30.74 9.98
C VAL A 70 10.40 30.36 11.39
N PRO A 71 9.41 31.08 11.96
CA PRO A 71 8.86 30.80 13.28
C PRO A 71 7.83 29.65 13.26
N PRO A 72 7.47 29.07 14.42
CA PRO A 72 6.33 28.15 14.53
C PRO A 72 4.99 28.92 14.57
N LEU A 73 3.87 28.25 14.28
CA LEU A 73 2.55 28.91 14.22
C LEU A 73 2.04 29.44 15.55
N MET A 74 2.49 28.86 16.65
CA MET A 74 1.98 29.20 17.99
C MET A 74 2.73 30.37 18.63
N ILE A 75 3.79 30.87 17.99
CA ILE A 75 4.68 31.89 18.55
C ILE A 75 4.86 33.02 17.53
N SER A 76 4.84 34.26 18.00
CA SER A 76 5.14 35.43 17.16
C SER A 76 6.54 35.32 16.52
N ALA A 77 6.70 35.85 15.30
CA ALA A 77 7.96 35.91 14.55
C ALA A 77 9.10 36.57 15.36
N ASP A 78 8.71 37.43 16.29
CA ASP A 78 9.50 38.06 17.33
C ASP A 78 10.33 37.12 18.21
N VAL A 79 10.10 35.80 18.16
CA VAL A 79 10.91 34.80 18.87
C VAL A 79 12.41 34.88 18.52
N PHE A 80 12.76 35.39 17.35
CA PHE A 80 14.15 35.59 16.93
C PHE A 80 14.73 36.96 17.34
N ASP A 81 13.89 37.88 17.82
CA ASP A 81 14.22 39.27 18.15
C ASP A 81 13.46 39.71 19.42
N VAL A 82 13.67 38.94 20.51
CA VAL A 82 12.95 39.12 21.78
C VAL A 82 13.44 40.34 22.55
N ALA A 83 14.76 40.57 22.57
CA ALA A 83 15.40 41.70 23.24
C ALA A 83 16.69 42.11 22.50
N PRO A 84 17.10 43.40 22.49
CA PRO A 84 18.32 43.86 21.83
C PRO A 84 19.58 43.06 22.22
N ASP A 85 19.74 42.80 23.52
CA ASP A 85 20.90 42.10 24.07
C ASP A 85 20.80 40.56 23.93
N ASN A 86 19.66 40.06 23.44
CA ASN A 86 19.38 38.64 23.24
C ASN A 86 18.67 38.37 21.89
N SER A 87 19.13 39.01 20.82
CA SER A 87 18.55 38.89 19.47
C SER A 87 19.41 38.03 18.55
N ALA A 88 18.81 36.96 18.02
CA ALA A 88 19.44 36.14 16.98
C ALA A 88 19.60 36.93 15.68
N VAL A 89 18.64 37.81 15.40
CA VAL A 89 18.66 38.70 14.24
C VAL A 89 19.87 39.63 14.30
N THR A 90 20.07 40.35 15.41
CA THR A 90 21.23 41.24 15.60
C THR A 90 22.53 40.47 15.47
N TYR A 91 22.64 39.30 16.13
CA TYR A 91 23.83 38.46 16.05
C TYR A 91 24.19 38.08 14.61
N LEU A 92 23.22 37.59 13.82
CA LEU A 92 23.46 37.21 12.42
C LEU A 92 23.84 38.41 11.55
N ILE A 93 23.24 39.58 11.76
CA ILE A 93 23.61 40.82 11.05
C ILE A 93 25.07 41.18 11.35
N ASP A 94 25.50 41.09 12.61
CA ASP A 94 26.87 41.37 13.05
C ASP A 94 27.87 40.37 12.47
N GLN A 95 27.44 39.11 12.24
CA GLN A 95 28.24 38.10 11.53
C GLN A 95 28.23 38.25 10.00
N GLY A 96 27.61 39.31 9.46
CA GLY A 96 27.62 39.64 8.03
C GLY A 96 26.53 38.94 7.20
N TYR A 97 25.48 38.42 7.83
CA TYR A 97 24.34 37.83 7.12
C TYR A 97 23.33 38.87 6.63
N SER A 98 22.59 38.47 5.59
CA SER A 98 21.39 39.13 5.09
C SER A 98 20.19 38.43 5.72
N VAL A 99 19.61 39.01 6.77
CA VAL A 99 18.59 38.35 7.59
C VAL A 99 17.19 38.74 7.13
N TRP A 100 16.39 37.71 6.81
CA TRP A 100 14.99 37.80 6.41
C TRP A 100 14.16 36.96 7.37
N LEU A 101 12.95 37.40 7.71
CA LEU A 101 12.07 36.69 8.65
C LEU A 101 10.66 36.60 8.08
N VAL A 102 10.15 35.37 7.99
CA VAL A 102 8.75 35.11 7.64
C VAL A 102 7.89 35.39 8.87
N ASP A 103 6.94 36.30 8.72
CA ASP A 103 5.99 36.68 9.75
C ASP A 103 4.56 36.32 9.29
N PHE A 104 4.03 35.22 9.83
CA PHE A 104 2.66 34.78 9.57
C PHE A 104 1.60 35.72 10.19
N GLY A 105 2.03 36.64 11.07
CA GLY A 105 1.18 37.54 11.83
C GLY A 105 0.31 36.84 12.86
N SER A 106 -0.77 37.50 13.27
CA SER A 106 -1.73 37.00 14.26
C SER A 106 -3.04 36.61 13.56
N PRO A 107 -3.33 35.30 13.38
CA PRO A 107 -4.50 34.84 12.63
C PRO A 107 -5.84 35.38 13.14
N GLU A 108 -5.95 35.64 14.45
CA GLU A 108 -7.13 36.20 15.10
C GLU A 108 -7.43 37.66 14.75
N HIS A 109 -6.45 38.39 14.20
CA HIS A 109 -6.58 39.80 13.81
C HIS A 109 -6.56 39.98 12.28
N GLN A 110 -6.56 38.89 11.50
CA GLN A 110 -6.52 38.89 10.04
C GLN A 110 -7.81 38.30 9.48
N GLU A 111 -8.39 38.98 8.49
CA GLU A 111 -9.55 38.46 7.76
C GLU A 111 -9.18 37.14 7.05
N GLY A 112 -9.96 36.07 7.27
CA GLY A 112 -9.66 34.72 6.78
C GLY A 112 -8.45 34.04 7.45
N GLY A 113 -7.78 34.68 8.41
CA GLY A 113 -6.58 34.14 9.07
C GLY A 113 -6.83 32.81 9.78
N LEU A 114 -8.02 32.63 10.37
CA LEU A 114 -8.43 31.42 11.07
C LEU A 114 -8.82 30.25 10.14
N ASP A 115 -9.01 30.53 8.84
CA ASP A 115 -9.33 29.54 7.82
C ASP A 115 -8.08 28.98 7.13
N LYS A 116 -6.90 29.56 7.38
CA LYS A 116 -5.61 29.13 6.83
C LYS A 116 -5.29 27.69 7.20
N ASP A 117 -4.72 26.96 6.26
CA ASP A 117 -4.35 25.56 6.41
C ASP A 117 -2.82 25.33 6.35
N LEU A 118 -2.36 24.07 6.38
CA LEU A 118 -0.93 23.77 6.35
C LEU A 118 -0.26 24.23 5.04
N THR A 119 -1.00 24.14 3.93
CA THR A 119 -0.53 24.51 2.58
C THR A 119 -0.17 25.98 2.55
N ASP A 120 -1.01 26.86 3.09
CA ASP A 120 -0.77 28.31 3.08
C ASP A 120 0.57 28.69 3.72
N HIS A 121 0.93 28.03 4.82
CA HIS A 121 2.17 28.31 5.55
C HIS A 121 3.41 27.76 4.83
N VAL A 122 3.29 26.60 4.18
CA VAL A 122 4.36 26.05 3.34
C VAL A 122 4.57 26.93 2.10
N LEU A 123 3.48 27.40 1.48
CA LEU A 123 3.54 28.28 0.31
C LEU A 123 4.07 29.67 0.66
N ALA A 124 3.82 30.19 1.87
CA ALA A 124 4.43 31.43 2.36
C ALA A 124 5.97 31.32 2.45
N VAL A 125 6.50 30.20 2.95
CA VAL A 125 7.95 29.96 2.96
C VAL A 125 8.48 29.79 1.53
N ASN A 126 7.74 29.09 0.67
CA ASN A 126 8.08 28.94 -0.75
C ASN A 126 8.20 30.30 -1.46
N ASP A 127 7.22 31.17 -1.29
CA ASP A 127 7.19 32.51 -1.88
C ASP A 127 8.31 33.40 -1.33
N ALA A 128 8.61 33.31 -0.04
CA ALA A 128 9.73 34.02 0.57
C ALA A 128 11.08 33.62 -0.06
N ILE A 129 11.28 32.33 -0.39
CA ILE A 129 12.47 31.86 -1.10
C ILE A 129 12.58 32.51 -2.48
N ASP A 130 11.48 32.55 -3.25
CA ASP A 130 11.46 33.17 -4.57
C ASP A 130 11.79 34.66 -4.51
N TYR A 131 11.17 35.37 -3.56
CA TYR A 131 11.41 36.81 -3.38
C TYR A 131 12.87 37.11 -3.05
N VAL A 132 13.44 36.41 -2.05
CA VAL A 132 14.84 36.64 -1.63
C VAL A 132 15.82 36.21 -2.71
N TYR A 133 15.55 35.11 -3.43
CA TYR A 133 16.37 34.67 -4.55
C TYR A 133 16.34 35.68 -5.71
N ALA A 134 15.18 36.27 -6.02
CA ALA A 134 15.05 37.30 -7.05
C ALA A 134 15.89 38.55 -6.71
N GLU A 135 15.89 38.95 -5.43
CA GLU A 135 16.63 40.10 -4.91
C GLU A 135 18.15 39.84 -4.83
N LYS A 136 18.56 38.67 -4.34
CA LYS A 136 19.97 38.36 -4.02
C LYS A 136 20.70 37.58 -5.10
N ARG A 137 19.98 36.89 -5.99
CA ARG A 137 20.50 36.03 -7.07
C ARG A 137 21.46 34.94 -6.59
N VAL A 138 21.32 34.53 -5.34
CA VAL A 138 22.04 33.39 -4.74
C VAL A 138 21.04 32.53 -3.95
N PRO A 139 21.24 31.21 -3.90
CA PRO A 139 20.40 30.33 -3.09
C PRO A 139 20.35 30.75 -1.62
N VAL A 140 19.24 30.48 -0.94
CA VAL A 140 18.99 30.95 0.43
C VAL A 140 19.25 29.84 1.46
N HIS A 141 19.69 30.22 2.66
CA HIS A 141 19.72 29.31 3.81
C HIS A 141 18.42 29.45 4.61
N LEU A 142 17.77 28.34 4.92
CA LEU A 142 16.56 28.34 5.75
C LEU A 142 16.91 28.01 7.19
N ALA A 143 16.33 28.71 8.16
CA ALA A 143 16.52 28.47 9.58
C ALA A 143 15.16 28.47 10.30
N GLY A 144 14.64 27.28 10.59
CA GLY A 144 13.29 27.09 11.11
C GLY A 144 13.24 26.59 12.56
N TYR A 145 12.43 27.22 13.40
CA TYR A 145 12.26 26.81 14.80
C TYR A 145 11.02 25.93 14.98
N CYS A 146 11.18 24.72 15.55
CA CYS A 146 10.10 23.77 15.83
C CYS A 146 9.24 23.50 14.58
N GLN A 147 7.95 23.89 14.58
CA GLN A 147 7.06 23.79 13.41
C GLN A 147 7.58 24.61 12.22
N GLY A 148 8.28 25.73 12.45
CA GLY A 148 8.94 26.48 11.38
C GLY A 148 9.99 25.64 10.65
N GLY A 149 10.70 24.76 11.36
CA GLY A 149 11.62 23.79 10.74
C GLY A 149 10.90 22.76 9.86
N ILE A 150 9.71 22.33 10.27
CA ILE A 150 8.84 21.46 9.46
C ILE A 150 8.41 22.18 8.17
N PHE A 151 8.06 23.48 8.24
CA PHE A 151 7.72 24.26 7.04
C PHE A 151 8.91 24.41 6.11
N CYS A 152 10.13 24.61 6.65
CA CYS A 152 11.35 24.60 5.84
C CYS A 152 11.53 23.27 5.11
N TYR A 153 11.34 22.13 5.79
CA TYR A 153 11.42 20.81 5.15
C TYR A 153 10.38 20.65 4.03
N LEU A 154 9.11 20.95 4.31
CA LEU A 154 8.03 20.79 3.34
C LEU A 154 8.17 21.74 2.14
N ALA A 155 8.55 23.00 2.36
CA ALA A 155 8.79 23.96 1.29
C ALA A 155 9.99 23.56 0.43
N THR A 156 11.07 23.09 1.05
CA THR A 156 12.25 22.60 0.32
C THR A 156 11.91 21.35 -0.50
N ALA A 157 11.15 20.41 0.07
CA ALA A 157 10.68 19.22 -0.64
C ALA A 157 9.74 19.58 -1.81
N TYR A 158 8.80 20.50 -1.61
CA TYR A 158 7.89 21.01 -2.65
C TYR A 158 8.64 21.60 -3.86
N ARG A 159 9.79 22.25 -3.59
CA ARG A 159 10.68 22.85 -4.59
C ARG A 159 11.79 21.93 -5.10
N GLN A 160 11.91 20.71 -4.58
CA GLN A 160 13.03 19.80 -4.86
C GLN A 160 14.41 20.46 -4.61
N SER A 161 14.54 21.18 -3.49
CA SER A 161 15.74 21.95 -3.11
C SER A 161 16.12 23.13 -4.02
N ASN A 162 15.32 23.45 -5.05
CA ASN A 162 15.62 24.58 -5.93
C ASN A 162 15.67 25.92 -5.16
N ASN A 163 16.76 26.65 -5.37
CA ASN A 163 17.11 27.93 -4.72
C ASN A 163 17.35 27.86 -3.20
N VAL A 164 17.55 26.66 -2.64
CA VAL A 164 17.85 26.46 -1.21
C VAL A 164 19.27 25.91 -1.05
N ALA A 165 20.15 26.67 -0.41
CA ALA A 165 21.54 26.27 -0.14
C ALA A 165 21.64 25.23 0.97
N SER A 166 20.92 25.43 2.08
CA SER A 166 20.88 24.51 3.21
C SER A 166 19.70 24.78 4.14
N ILE A 167 19.40 23.82 5.04
CA ILE A 167 18.37 23.95 6.08
C ILE A 167 19.01 23.81 7.46
N VAL A 168 18.69 24.71 8.38
CA VAL A 168 18.98 24.61 9.81
C VAL A 168 17.65 24.47 10.54
N THR A 169 17.50 23.47 11.40
CA THR A 169 16.30 23.31 12.23
C THR A 169 16.64 23.29 13.71
N PHE A 170 15.78 23.93 14.51
CA PHE A 170 15.93 23.99 15.96
C PHE A 170 14.80 23.19 16.62
N GLY A 171 15.11 21.98 17.08
CA GLY A 171 14.12 21.11 17.74
C GLY A 171 12.89 20.82 16.87
N ALA A 172 13.07 20.50 15.57
CA ALA A 172 11.97 20.16 14.67
C ALA A 172 11.72 18.64 14.67
N PRO A 173 10.63 18.14 15.29
CA PRO A 173 10.37 16.71 15.35
C PRO A 173 9.90 16.17 14.00
N VAL A 174 10.53 15.09 13.52
CA VAL A 174 10.21 14.45 12.24
C VAL A 174 9.50 13.12 12.45
N ASN A 175 9.99 12.29 13.39
CA ASN A 175 9.39 11.01 13.73
C ASN A 175 8.78 11.04 15.13
N ILE A 176 7.48 11.34 15.21
CA ILE A 176 6.78 11.53 16.50
C ILE A 176 6.58 10.19 17.24
N TYR A 177 6.73 9.04 16.55
CA TYR A 177 6.54 7.73 17.17
C TYR A 177 7.75 7.22 17.95
N LYS A 178 8.97 7.65 17.62
CA LYS A 178 10.17 7.25 18.35
C LYS A 178 10.15 7.85 19.76
N ASN A 179 10.15 6.97 20.77
CA ASN A 179 10.25 7.36 22.18
C ASN A 179 9.19 8.37 22.66
N PHE A 180 7.95 8.32 22.14
CA PHE A 180 6.85 9.18 22.63
C PHE A 180 6.50 8.87 24.11
N LEU A 181 6.48 7.59 24.49
CA LEU A 181 6.36 7.12 25.87
C LEU A 181 7.68 6.44 26.30
N PRO A 182 8.38 6.95 27.34
CA PRO A 182 9.65 6.36 27.78
C PRO A 182 9.48 4.88 28.17
N GLY A 183 10.32 4.01 27.64
CA GLY A 183 10.34 2.57 27.95
C GLY A 183 9.28 1.72 27.24
N VAL A 184 8.54 2.27 26.27
CA VAL A 184 7.52 1.54 25.49
C VAL A 184 8.02 1.35 24.04
N PRO A 185 8.05 0.11 23.51
CA PRO A 185 8.45 -0.15 22.12
C PRO A 185 7.60 0.62 21.09
N ASP A 186 8.22 1.09 20.00
CA ASP A 186 7.59 1.90 18.94
C ASP A 186 6.30 1.28 18.35
N GLU A 187 6.22 -0.05 18.28
CA GLU A 187 5.03 -0.78 17.82
C GLU A 187 3.82 -0.59 18.74
N VAL A 188 4.05 -0.54 20.06
CA VAL A 188 3.00 -0.35 21.06
C VAL A 188 2.56 1.12 21.08
N THR A 189 3.51 2.04 20.95
CA THR A 189 3.26 3.48 20.82
C THR A 189 2.38 3.78 19.60
N THR A 190 2.66 3.17 18.45
CA THR A 190 1.84 3.28 17.23
C THR A 190 0.40 2.82 17.47
N LYS A 191 0.20 1.68 18.16
CA LYS A 191 -1.13 1.16 18.53
C LYS A 191 -1.87 2.08 19.51
N VAL A 192 -1.16 2.68 20.47
CA VAL A 192 -1.72 3.64 21.42
C VAL A 192 -2.16 4.92 20.69
N PHE A 193 -1.38 5.41 19.73
CA PHE A 193 -1.75 6.57 18.91
C PHE A 193 -2.93 6.30 18.00
N GLU A 194 -2.97 5.12 17.37
CA GLU A 194 -4.17 4.70 16.67
C GLU A 194 -5.34 4.80 17.65
N THR A 195 -5.24 4.23 18.86
CA THR A 195 -6.27 4.28 19.93
C THR A 195 -6.67 5.69 20.36
N ILE A 196 -5.72 6.62 20.48
CA ILE A 196 -6.00 8.01 20.88
C ILE A 196 -6.64 8.79 19.73
N GLY A 197 -6.16 8.62 18.48
CA GLY A 197 -6.80 9.17 17.28
C GLY A 197 -8.25 8.68 17.11
N LYS A 198 -8.58 7.51 17.68
CA LYS A 198 -9.91 6.91 17.70
C LYS A 198 -10.86 7.50 18.76
N VAL A 199 -10.33 8.16 19.80
CA VAL A 199 -11.13 8.80 20.87
C VAL A 199 -11.28 10.31 20.65
N PHE A 200 -10.56 10.91 19.70
CA PHE A 200 -10.78 12.30 19.30
C PHE A 200 -12.20 12.46 18.74
N PRO A 201 -13.12 13.11 19.47
CA PRO A 201 -14.49 13.25 19.00
C PRO A 201 -14.49 14.26 17.85
N LYS A 202 -15.05 13.89 16.69
CA LYS A 202 -15.27 14.83 15.57
C LYS A 202 -16.03 16.11 15.96
N ARG A 203 -16.71 16.11 17.13
CA ARG A 203 -17.45 17.25 17.69
C ARG A 203 -16.66 18.10 18.70
N LEU A 204 -15.41 17.74 19.03
CA LEU A 204 -14.63 18.40 20.09
C LEU A 204 -13.26 18.91 19.64
N THR A 205 -12.88 18.80 18.37
CA THR A 205 -11.78 19.63 17.83
C THR A 205 -12.28 21.07 17.75
N PRO A 206 -11.75 22.01 18.56
CA PRO A 206 -12.15 23.40 18.47
C PRO A 206 -11.86 23.89 17.05
N THR A 207 -12.82 24.58 16.42
CA THR A 207 -12.63 25.26 15.13
C THR A 207 -11.52 26.31 15.19
N VAL A 208 -11.12 26.74 16.40
CA VAL A 208 -10.01 27.63 16.71
C VAL A 208 -9.49 27.29 18.11
N ILE A 209 -8.16 27.23 18.33
CA ILE A 209 -7.59 27.24 19.69
C ILE A 209 -7.20 28.69 20.02
N PRO A 210 -7.90 29.37 20.96
CA PRO A 210 -7.55 30.74 21.36
C PRO A 210 -6.15 30.81 21.98
N ALA A 211 -5.44 31.92 21.79
CA ALA A 211 -4.08 32.13 22.30
C ALA A 211 -3.94 31.85 23.81
N ASN A 212 -4.97 32.16 24.61
CA ASN A 212 -4.99 31.89 26.05
C ASN A 212 -5.00 30.39 26.41
N VAL A 213 -5.62 29.54 25.58
CA VAL A 213 -5.64 28.08 25.79
C VAL A 213 -4.29 27.47 25.39
N THR A 214 -3.72 27.93 24.28
CA THR A 214 -2.36 27.59 23.83
C THR A 214 -1.31 27.92 24.90
N LYS A 215 -1.39 29.12 25.47
CA LYS A 215 -0.53 29.58 26.58
C LYS A 215 -0.63 28.67 27.80
N ASN A 216 -1.86 28.33 28.22
CA ASN A 216 -2.07 27.48 29.40
C ASN A 216 -1.61 26.03 29.17
N LEU A 217 -1.79 25.50 27.95
CA LEU A 217 -1.29 24.17 27.57
C LEU A 217 0.25 24.12 27.57
N PHE A 218 0.91 25.17 27.07
CA PHE A 218 2.36 25.29 27.08
C PHE A 218 2.93 25.40 28.51
N LYS A 219 2.30 26.21 29.38
CA LYS A 219 2.65 26.33 30.80
C LYS A 219 2.55 25.00 31.55
N LEU A 220 1.56 24.18 31.22
CA LEU A 220 1.37 22.85 31.81
C LEU A 220 2.50 21.87 31.46
N MET A 221 3.21 22.09 30.35
CA MET A 221 4.32 21.22 29.91
C MET A 221 5.68 21.56 30.57
N SER A 222 5.78 22.65 31.34
CA SER A 222 6.99 22.97 32.13
C SER A 222 6.68 23.58 33.52
N PRO A 223 5.97 22.87 34.41
CA PRO A 223 5.42 23.43 35.64
C PRO A 223 6.47 23.87 36.68
N THR A 224 7.68 23.29 36.65
CA THR A 224 8.73 23.56 37.65
C THR A 224 9.53 24.85 37.40
N LYS A 225 9.50 25.41 36.18
CA LYS A 225 10.23 26.65 35.83
C LYS A 225 9.45 27.92 36.14
N GLU A 226 8.12 27.91 36.05
CA GLU A 226 7.29 29.09 36.35
C GLU A 226 7.37 29.48 37.83
N ILE A 227 7.36 28.50 38.73
CA ILE A 227 7.42 28.75 40.18
C ILE A 227 8.75 29.40 40.57
N LYS A 228 9.86 28.99 39.95
CA LYS A 228 11.20 29.56 40.21
C LYS A 228 11.36 30.98 39.67
N ASN A 229 10.79 31.27 38.49
CA ASN A 229 10.77 32.61 37.90
C ASN A 229 9.85 33.57 38.69
N TRP A 230 8.74 33.07 39.23
CA TRP A 230 7.81 33.88 40.03
C TRP A 230 8.41 34.27 41.40
N ILE A 231 9.13 33.34 42.05
CA ILE A 231 9.88 33.61 43.29
C ILE A 231 11.02 34.61 43.05
N SER A 232 11.77 34.47 41.94
CA SER A 232 12.80 35.44 41.55
C SER A 232 12.21 36.82 41.26
N PHE A 233 11.07 36.88 40.58
CA PHE A 233 10.39 38.13 40.25
C PHE A 233 9.93 38.90 41.51
N MET A 234 9.35 38.21 42.50
CA MET A 234 8.97 38.86 43.77
C MET A 234 10.19 39.35 44.58
N GLY A 235 11.33 38.65 44.49
CA GLY A 235 12.58 39.07 45.13
C GLY A 235 13.22 40.30 44.48
N SER A 236 13.03 40.50 43.17
CA SER A 236 13.67 41.57 42.38
C SER A 236 12.82 42.83 42.17
N LEU A 237 11.61 42.92 42.76
CA LEU A 237 10.70 44.08 42.57
C LEU A 237 11.34 45.44 42.93
N HIS A 238 12.32 45.42 43.83
CA HIS A 238 13.04 46.59 44.35
C HIS A 238 14.20 47.04 43.43
N ASP A 239 14.64 46.18 42.49
CA ASP A 239 15.76 46.42 41.57
C ASP A 239 15.24 46.64 40.14
N ARG A 240 15.23 47.89 39.70
CA ARG A 240 14.70 48.30 38.40
C ARG A 240 15.55 47.78 37.24
N ASP A 241 16.87 47.68 37.39
CA ASP A 241 17.76 47.29 36.29
C ASP A 241 17.73 45.78 36.05
N ALA A 242 17.63 44.98 37.13
CA ALA A 242 17.40 43.53 37.02
C ALA A 242 16.01 43.20 36.42
N LEU A 243 14.98 44.00 36.75
CA LEU A 243 13.66 43.86 36.13
C LEU A 243 13.70 44.18 34.65
N LEU A 244 14.37 45.27 34.24
CA LEU A 244 14.50 45.68 32.83
C LEU A 244 15.20 44.60 31.98
N GLN A 245 16.23 43.94 32.50
CA GLN A 245 16.93 42.85 31.81
C GLN A 245 16.09 41.59 31.59
N THR A 246 15.06 41.37 32.41
CA THR A 246 14.20 40.17 32.35
C THR A 246 12.79 40.46 31.82
N GLU A 247 12.45 41.72 31.60
CA GLU A 247 11.12 42.20 31.27
C GLU A 247 10.63 41.75 29.89
N GLU A 248 11.45 41.90 28.86
CA GLU A 248 11.06 41.58 27.48
C GLU A 248 10.84 40.07 27.31
N GLY A 249 11.72 39.24 27.89
CA GLY A 249 11.52 37.79 27.94
C GLY A 249 10.30 37.37 28.78
N ARG A 250 9.99 38.11 29.86
CA ARG A 250 8.84 37.85 30.73
C ARG A 250 7.51 38.29 30.09
N SER A 251 7.47 39.41 29.35
CA SER A 251 6.28 39.87 28.63
C SER A 251 5.92 38.93 27.48
N PHE A 252 6.95 38.49 26.74
CA PHE A 252 6.83 37.50 25.67
C PHE A 252 6.26 36.17 26.19
N LEU A 253 6.82 35.62 27.27
CA LEU A 253 6.30 34.40 27.95
C LEU A 253 4.99 34.64 28.72
N GLY A 254 4.69 35.90 29.04
CA GLY A 254 3.54 36.36 29.83
C GLY A 254 2.24 36.45 29.03
N GLY A 255 2.29 36.32 27.71
CA GLY A 255 1.11 36.25 26.83
C GLY A 255 1.30 36.90 25.46
N GLU A 256 2.20 37.87 25.31
CA GLU A 256 2.37 38.65 24.06
C GLU A 256 3.10 37.87 22.96
N GLY A 257 3.78 36.78 23.30
CA GLY A 257 4.50 35.94 22.34
C GLY A 257 3.66 34.83 21.70
N PHE A 258 2.41 34.61 22.11
CA PHE A 258 1.57 33.50 21.63
C PHE A 258 0.42 34.01 20.74
N VAL A 259 0.20 33.36 19.60
CA VAL A 259 -0.89 33.70 18.66
C VAL A 259 -1.93 32.57 18.60
N ALA A 260 -3.13 32.86 18.07
CA ALA A 260 -4.16 31.84 17.91
C ALA A 260 -3.78 30.84 16.80
N TRP A 261 -4.26 29.59 16.92
CA TRP A 261 -3.99 28.56 15.94
C TRP A 261 -5.20 28.38 15.00
N PRO A 262 -5.04 28.58 13.68
CA PRO A 262 -6.08 28.24 12.70
C PRO A 262 -6.49 26.77 12.84
N GLY A 263 -7.79 26.52 13.01
CA GLY A 263 -8.33 25.16 13.17
C GLY A 263 -7.99 24.22 12.02
N PRO A 264 -8.09 24.66 10.74
CA PRO A 264 -7.71 23.84 9.59
C PRO A 264 -6.23 23.47 9.59
N ALA A 265 -5.32 24.42 9.84
CA ALA A 265 -3.88 24.15 9.94
C ALA A 265 -3.56 23.16 11.07
N LEU A 266 -4.19 23.31 12.24
CA LEU A 266 -4.04 22.40 13.38
C LEU A 266 -4.52 20.99 13.01
N HIS A 267 -5.71 20.88 12.42
CA HIS A 267 -6.29 19.61 12.01
C HIS A 267 -5.44 18.88 10.97
N GLN A 268 -4.97 19.58 9.94
CA GLN A 268 -4.09 19.02 8.92
C GLN A 268 -2.73 18.63 9.51
N PHE A 269 -2.14 19.46 10.38
CA PHE A 269 -0.90 19.14 11.07
C PHE A 269 -1.04 17.88 11.92
N LEU A 270 -2.07 17.76 12.77
CA LEU A 270 -2.30 16.55 13.56
C LEU A 270 -2.56 15.32 12.68
N SER A 271 -3.34 15.48 11.60
CA SER A 271 -3.66 14.37 10.70
C SER A 271 -2.44 13.87 9.92
N HIS A 272 -1.62 14.78 9.40
CA HIS A 272 -0.41 14.46 8.63
C HIS A 272 0.73 13.98 9.53
N MET A 273 0.94 14.64 10.69
CA MET A 273 2.09 14.37 11.55
C MET A 273 1.83 13.30 12.60
N LEU A 274 0.72 13.38 13.33
CA LEU A 274 0.46 12.52 14.49
C LEU A 274 -0.14 11.16 14.08
N VAL A 275 -1.09 11.18 13.14
CA VAL A 275 -1.83 9.97 12.72
C VAL A 275 -1.16 9.29 11.51
N GLY A 276 -0.58 10.06 10.60
CA GLY A 276 0.06 9.55 9.38
C GLY A 276 1.58 9.45 9.42
N ASN A 277 2.26 10.19 10.33
CA ASN A 277 3.71 10.37 10.36
C ASN A 277 4.29 10.63 8.95
N ARG A 278 3.61 11.50 8.19
CA ARG A 278 3.85 11.72 6.76
C ARG A 278 5.14 12.46 6.44
N LEU A 279 5.83 13.01 7.43
CA LEU A 279 7.21 13.48 7.25
C LEU A 279 8.18 12.33 6.99
N VAL A 280 8.01 11.18 7.66
CA VAL A 280 8.85 9.99 7.45
C VAL A 280 8.27 9.13 6.34
N SER A 281 6.96 8.87 6.37
CA SER A 281 6.32 7.98 5.41
C SER A 281 6.24 8.60 4.00
N GLY A 282 6.02 9.91 3.90
CA GLY A 282 5.81 10.63 2.65
C GLY A 282 4.33 10.86 2.30
N GLY A 283 4.06 11.38 1.11
CA GLY A 283 2.70 11.63 0.62
C GLY A 283 1.98 12.76 1.36
N CYS A 284 2.70 13.79 1.81
CA CYS A 284 2.09 15.05 2.25
C CYS A 284 1.48 15.75 1.03
N ILE A 285 0.30 16.35 1.16
CA ILE A 285 -0.36 17.03 0.04
C ILE A 285 -0.23 18.53 0.25
N ILE A 286 0.37 19.23 -0.73
CA ILE A 286 0.51 20.68 -0.79
C ILE A 286 0.05 21.10 -2.17
N GLU A 287 -0.99 21.96 -2.26
CA GLU A 287 -1.55 22.44 -3.53
C GLU A 287 -1.92 21.30 -4.51
N GLY A 288 -2.50 20.22 -3.98
CA GLY A 288 -2.84 19.03 -4.77
C GLY A 288 -1.64 18.23 -5.27
N ARG A 289 -0.40 18.54 -4.85
CA ARG A 289 0.81 17.77 -5.15
C ARG A 289 1.21 16.89 -3.97
N ALA A 290 1.49 15.63 -4.24
CA ALA A 290 2.08 14.72 -3.26
C ALA A 290 3.59 14.98 -3.15
N ILE A 291 4.04 15.31 -1.95
CA ILE A 291 5.43 15.61 -1.65
C ILE A 291 5.96 14.64 -0.58
N SER A 292 7.26 14.37 -0.65
CA SER A 292 8.00 13.55 0.32
C SER A 292 9.34 14.21 0.62
N LEU A 293 9.83 14.04 1.84
CA LEU A 293 11.12 14.60 2.23
C LEU A 293 12.30 13.92 1.49
N THR A 294 12.06 12.81 0.78
CA THR A 294 13.04 12.23 -0.14
C THR A 294 13.47 13.17 -1.26
N GLU A 295 12.67 14.19 -1.57
CA GLU A 295 12.97 15.19 -2.61
C GLU A 295 14.03 16.21 -2.17
N ILE A 296 14.41 16.25 -0.89
CA ILE A 296 15.42 17.18 -0.37
C ILE A 296 16.83 16.62 -0.67
N THR A 297 17.65 17.44 -1.32
CA THR A 297 19.05 17.12 -1.67
C THR A 297 20.06 18.07 -1.03
N CYS A 298 19.62 19.27 -0.60
CA CYS A 298 20.49 20.23 0.07
C CYS A 298 20.85 19.79 1.50
N PRO A 299 22.04 20.16 2.04
CA PRO A 299 22.48 19.82 3.40
C PRO A 299 21.53 20.30 4.50
N ILE A 300 21.44 19.52 5.58
CA ILE A 300 20.58 19.81 6.74
C ILE A 300 21.40 19.77 8.03
N LEU A 301 21.28 20.80 8.87
CA LEU A 301 21.75 20.83 10.24
C LEU A 301 20.57 20.75 11.23
N ALA A 302 20.53 19.69 12.04
CA ALA A 302 19.55 19.53 13.11
C ALA A 302 20.15 19.93 14.46
N VAL A 303 19.66 21.01 15.06
CA VAL A 303 20.03 21.41 16.42
C VAL A 303 19.14 20.70 17.42
N ILE A 304 19.75 19.91 18.30
CA ILE A 304 19.04 18.97 19.18
C ILE A 304 19.29 19.34 20.65
N GLY A 305 18.21 19.64 21.38
CA GLY A 305 18.26 19.90 22.82
C GLY A 305 18.27 18.61 23.64
N SER A 306 19.31 18.38 24.45
CA SER A 306 19.38 17.19 25.32
C SER A 306 18.30 17.16 26.41
N ASN A 307 17.76 18.33 26.79
CA ASN A 307 16.69 18.48 27.79
C ASN A 307 15.35 18.90 27.13
N ASP A 308 15.17 18.64 25.84
CA ASP A 308 13.94 18.96 25.12
C ASP A 308 12.85 17.91 25.37
N GLY A 309 11.86 18.27 26.21
CA GLY A 309 10.71 17.44 26.49
C GLY A 309 9.61 17.48 25.41
N ILE A 310 9.68 18.42 24.46
CA ILE A 310 8.69 18.64 23.40
C ILE A 310 9.13 17.95 22.11
N ALA A 311 10.33 18.28 21.62
CA ALA A 311 10.95 17.66 20.46
C ALA A 311 12.15 16.84 20.91
N ARG A 312 11.87 15.65 21.47
CA ARG A 312 12.90 14.73 21.96
C ARG A 312 13.92 14.41 20.86
N GLY A 313 15.17 14.21 21.27
CA GLY A 313 16.28 14.00 20.34
C GLY A 313 16.02 12.93 19.27
N ASP A 314 15.47 11.77 19.65
CA ASP A 314 15.20 10.68 18.70
C ASP A 314 14.09 11.02 17.69
N ALA A 315 13.12 11.84 18.09
CA ALA A 315 12.08 12.32 17.20
C ALA A 315 12.64 13.30 16.16
N VAL A 316 13.61 14.13 16.54
CA VAL A 316 14.34 15.03 15.63
C VAL A 316 15.28 14.22 14.71
N ARG A 317 16.04 13.26 15.25
CA ARG A 317 16.92 12.36 14.48
C ARG A 317 16.18 11.49 13.47
N GLY A 318 14.86 11.36 13.61
CA GLY A 318 13.99 10.77 12.60
C GLY A 318 14.13 11.36 11.19
N ILE A 319 14.74 12.55 11.04
CA ILE A 319 15.10 13.13 9.73
C ILE A 319 15.98 12.20 8.88
N ALA A 320 16.83 11.38 9.51
CA ALA A 320 17.66 10.37 8.81
C ALA A 320 16.84 9.36 8.01
N ASP A 321 15.68 8.95 8.55
CA ASP A 321 14.78 8.01 7.89
C ASP A 321 13.94 8.69 6.80
N ALA A 322 13.79 10.01 6.87
CA ALA A 322 12.94 10.80 5.97
C ALA A 322 13.72 11.36 4.75
N VAL A 323 14.98 11.74 4.92
CA VAL A 323 15.81 12.42 3.91
C VAL A 323 17.07 11.59 3.60
N PRO A 324 16.96 10.51 2.82
CA PRO A 324 18.10 9.67 2.45
C PRO A 324 19.01 10.28 1.36
N ASN A 325 18.65 11.45 0.83
CA ASN A 325 19.29 12.06 -0.34
C ASN A 325 20.12 13.32 -0.02
N ALA A 326 20.20 13.71 1.25
CA ALA A 326 20.94 14.91 1.69
C ALA A 326 22.06 14.55 2.67
N GLU A 327 23.06 15.42 2.78
CA GLU A 327 24.02 15.42 3.88
C GLU A 327 23.33 15.88 5.17
N LEU A 328 23.44 15.09 6.25
CA LEU A 328 22.77 15.35 7.52
C LEU A 328 23.79 15.58 8.65
N PHE A 329 23.63 16.67 9.36
CA PHE A 329 24.48 17.08 10.49
C PHE A 329 23.66 17.27 11.75
N GLU A 330 24.29 17.08 12.92
CA GLU A 330 23.69 17.42 14.22
C GLU A 330 24.55 18.34 15.07
N LEU A 331 23.89 19.24 15.79
CA LEU A 331 24.47 20.07 16.84
C LEU A 331 23.75 19.77 18.16
N PRO A 332 24.36 18.97 19.06
CA PRO A 332 23.80 18.71 20.38
C PRO A 332 23.99 19.92 21.29
N VAL A 333 22.91 20.39 21.94
CA VAL A 333 22.94 21.52 22.87
C VAL A 333 22.28 21.17 24.20
N THR A 334 22.91 21.57 25.32
CA THR A 334 22.33 21.39 26.66
C THR A 334 21.29 22.46 26.97
N ALA A 335 20.13 22.35 26.32
CA ALA A 335 19.02 23.28 26.42
C ALA A 335 17.67 22.54 26.34
N GLY A 336 16.61 23.17 26.86
CA GLY A 336 15.22 22.76 26.60
C GLY A 336 14.64 23.53 25.42
N HIS A 337 13.49 23.11 24.89
CA HIS A 337 12.93 23.53 23.59
C HIS A 337 13.10 25.01 23.20
N MET A 338 12.69 25.96 24.04
CA MET A 338 12.83 27.40 23.74
C MET A 338 14.25 27.93 23.91
N ALA A 339 15.01 27.37 24.85
CA ALA A 339 16.38 27.82 25.15
C ALA A 339 17.40 27.40 24.08
N ILE A 340 16.98 26.61 23.09
CA ILE A 340 17.77 26.30 21.89
C ILE A 340 17.89 27.55 21.00
N VAL A 341 16.83 28.36 20.91
CA VAL A 341 16.76 29.51 19.99
C VAL A 341 16.89 30.84 20.74
N VAL A 342 16.32 30.93 21.95
CA VAL A 342 16.14 32.18 22.68
C VAL A 342 16.98 32.24 23.95
N GLY A 343 17.59 33.40 24.20
CA GLY A 343 18.27 33.75 25.44
C GLY A 343 19.79 33.65 25.37
N SER A 344 20.45 34.13 26.42
CA SER A 344 21.91 34.30 26.46
C SER A 344 22.72 33.02 26.26
N ARG A 345 22.14 31.85 26.58
CA ARG A 345 22.78 30.54 26.31
C ARG A 345 22.74 30.16 24.82
N ALA A 346 21.65 30.49 24.11
CA ALA A 346 21.54 30.24 22.67
C ALA A 346 22.55 31.09 21.89
N LEU A 347 22.75 32.35 22.28
CA LEU A 347 23.75 33.24 21.68
C LEU A 347 25.21 32.80 21.94
N LYS A 348 25.46 32.00 22.98
CA LYS A 348 26.79 31.46 23.28
C LYS A 348 27.03 30.10 22.65
N ASN A 349 26.03 29.23 22.66
CA ASN A 349 26.22 27.80 22.40
C ASN A 349 25.50 27.28 21.14
N THR A 350 24.60 28.07 20.54
CA THR A 350 23.80 27.62 19.39
C THR A 350 24.03 28.46 18.15
N TRP A 351 23.85 29.78 18.23
CA TRP A 351 23.99 30.66 17.07
C TRP A 351 25.42 30.76 16.52
N PRO A 352 26.50 30.78 17.34
CA PRO A 352 27.86 30.80 16.80
C PRO A 352 28.24 29.56 15.99
N PRO A 353 28.03 28.32 16.48
CA PRO A 353 28.27 27.12 15.65
C PRO A 353 27.40 27.10 14.38
N VAL A 354 26.15 27.54 14.46
CA VAL A 354 25.25 27.61 13.29
C VAL A 354 25.78 28.61 12.24
N ALA A 355 26.19 29.79 12.67
CA ALA A 355 26.77 30.79 11.77
C ALA A 355 28.07 30.32 11.12
N GLN A 356 28.93 29.62 11.88
CA GLN A 356 30.16 29.03 11.31
C GLN A 356 29.84 27.90 10.33
N TRP A 357 28.85 27.06 10.61
CA TRP A 357 28.43 25.99 9.71
C TRP A 357 27.91 26.51 8.38
N VAL A 358 27.07 27.56 8.40
CA VAL A 358 26.58 28.19 7.17
C VAL A 358 27.74 28.81 6.38
N GLN A 359 28.69 29.49 7.05
CA GLN A 359 29.90 29.99 6.41
C GLN A 359 30.75 28.87 5.80
N TRP A 360 30.87 27.71 6.46
CA TRP A 360 31.55 26.54 5.92
C TRP A 360 30.86 25.99 4.67
N ARG A 361 29.53 25.89 4.66
CA ARG A 361 28.77 25.49 3.46
C ARG A 361 28.94 26.45 2.29
N GLU A 362 29.20 27.72 2.58
CA GLU A 362 29.53 28.76 1.61
C GLU A 362 31.03 28.80 1.21
N GLY A 363 31.86 27.89 1.73
CA GLY A 363 33.30 27.84 1.48
C GLY A 363 34.11 28.97 2.12
N LYS A 364 33.57 29.62 3.15
CA LYS A 364 34.14 30.80 3.83
C LYS A 364 34.74 30.49 5.21
N ALA A 365 34.52 29.30 5.74
CA ALA A 365 35.04 28.83 7.03
C ALA A 365 35.34 27.32 6.99
N GLU A 366 36.00 26.79 8.02
CA GLU A 366 36.15 25.35 8.24
C GLU A 366 34.93 24.77 8.99
N GLN A 367 34.76 23.44 8.95
CA GLN A 367 33.67 22.77 9.67
C GLN A 367 33.83 22.98 11.19
N PRO A 368 32.78 23.43 11.91
CA PRO A 368 32.84 23.58 13.36
C PRO A 368 33.03 22.25 14.09
N GLU A 369 33.94 22.18 15.06
CA GLU A 369 34.23 20.96 15.87
C GLU A 369 33.02 20.46 16.67
N SER A 370 32.04 21.33 16.93
CA SER A 370 30.82 21.00 17.68
C SER A 370 29.70 20.39 16.82
N ILE A 371 29.91 20.24 15.51
CA ILE A 371 28.93 19.72 14.57
C ILE A 371 29.42 18.40 13.99
N TYR A 372 28.59 17.38 14.15
CA TYR A 372 28.87 16.00 13.78
C TYR A 372 27.99 15.56 12.62
N ALA A 373 28.37 14.51 11.90
CA ALA A 373 27.41 13.84 11.02
C ALA A 373 26.30 13.22 11.90
N LEU A 374 25.05 13.31 11.43
CA LEU A 374 23.90 12.86 12.20
C LEU A 374 24.02 11.36 12.57
N GLY A 375 24.12 11.05 13.86
CA GLY A 375 24.24 9.69 14.40
C GLY A 375 25.58 9.38 15.07
N GLU A 376 26.67 10.08 14.71
CA GLU A 376 28.00 9.83 15.28
C GLU A 376 28.09 10.18 16.77
N PHE A 377 27.33 11.19 17.23
CA PHE A 377 27.29 11.59 18.63
C PHE A 377 26.53 10.58 19.51
N ALA A 378 25.51 9.90 18.96
CA ALA A 378 24.74 8.91 19.68
C ALA A 378 25.57 7.65 19.98
N ASP A 379 26.41 7.21 19.04
CA ASP A 379 27.30 6.04 19.21
C ASP A 379 28.42 6.31 20.25
N THR A 380 28.88 7.56 20.35
CA THR A 380 29.86 7.97 21.36
C THR A 380 29.25 8.10 22.76
N ALA A 381 28.02 8.63 22.89
CA ALA A 381 27.31 8.74 24.16
C ALA A 381 26.74 7.40 24.69
N ALA A 382 26.36 6.47 23.80
CA ALA A 382 25.87 5.14 24.18
C ALA A 382 26.94 4.28 24.90
N SER A 383 28.22 4.64 24.78
CA SER A 383 29.32 3.99 25.49
C SER A 383 29.46 4.41 26.96
N THR A 384 28.74 5.45 27.42
CA THR A 384 29.00 6.08 28.73
C THR A 384 27.82 6.17 29.70
N ASP A 385 26.58 5.90 29.30
CA ASP A 385 25.42 6.04 30.21
C ASP A 385 24.55 4.78 30.30
N SER A 386 24.99 3.84 31.14
CA SER A 386 24.17 2.71 31.62
C SER A 386 23.87 2.89 33.11
N ARG A 387 23.13 3.93 33.53
CA ARG A 387 22.64 4.05 34.91
C ARG A 387 21.45 4.99 35.03
N ASN A 388 20.36 4.44 35.61
CA ASN A 388 19.16 5.07 36.18
C ASN A 388 17.87 5.15 35.34
N ASP A 389 17.27 3.99 35.05
CA ASP A 389 15.88 3.84 34.56
C ASP A 389 14.89 3.31 35.62
N ALA A 390 15.06 3.64 36.90
CA ALA A 390 14.22 3.08 37.97
C ALA A 390 13.02 3.97 38.39
N LEU A 391 13.08 5.28 38.13
CA LEU A 391 12.10 6.24 38.69
C LEU A 391 10.84 6.51 37.82
N PRO A 392 10.91 6.56 36.47
CA PRO A 392 9.73 6.82 35.63
C PRO A 392 8.70 5.66 35.66
N THR A 393 9.19 4.43 35.82
CA THR A 393 8.40 3.20 35.84
C THR A 393 7.45 3.11 37.05
N ALA A 394 7.80 3.79 38.16
CA ALA A 394 6.99 3.81 39.38
C ALA A 394 5.80 4.77 39.28
N MET A 395 5.96 5.94 38.62
CA MET A 395 4.87 6.90 38.43
C MET A 395 3.83 6.41 37.40
N VAL A 396 4.26 5.69 36.35
CA VAL A 396 3.34 5.08 35.37
C VAL A 396 2.48 3.97 36.00
N LYS A 397 3.01 3.21 36.96
CA LYS A 397 2.23 2.23 37.74
C LYS A 397 1.20 2.87 38.66
N ALA A 398 1.47 4.06 39.20
CA ALA A 398 0.52 4.79 40.05
C ALA A 398 -0.64 5.38 39.23
N ALA A 399 -0.37 5.92 38.03
CA ALA A 399 -1.41 6.44 37.13
C ALA A 399 -2.33 5.32 36.57
N PHE A 400 -1.80 4.11 36.35
CA PHE A 400 -2.60 2.94 35.97
C PHE A 400 -3.49 2.41 37.12
N GLY A 401 -3.22 2.79 38.37
CA GLY A 401 -3.98 2.35 39.54
C GLY A 401 -5.32 3.07 39.72
N MET A 402 -5.50 4.26 39.13
CA MET A 402 -6.65 5.13 39.42
C MET A 402 -7.80 5.10 38.39
N SER A 403 -7.75 4.26 37.36
CA SER A 403 -8.83 4.13 36.35
C SER A 403 -9.73 2.89 36.53
N LYS A 404 -9.61 2.16 37.64
CA LYS A 404 -10.35 0.90 37.90
C LYS A 404 -11.85 1.03 38.20
N GLY A 405 -12.47 2.19 37.93
CA GLY A 405 -13.85 2.49 38.31
C GLY A 405 -14.78 2.85 37.15
N ALA A 406 -14.73 2.17 36.00
CA ALA A 406 -15.75 2.34 34.95
C ALA A 406 -15.84 1.24 33.87
N ILE A 407 -15.28 0.04 34.06
CA ILE A 407 -15.35 -1.03 33.04
C ILE A 407 -15.58 -2.39 33.71
N SER A 408 -16.83 -2.73 33.99
CA SER A 408 -17.19 -4.09 34.40
C SER A 408 -18.62 -4.46 33.98
N THR A 409 -18.85 -4.62 32.67
CA THR A 409 -19.97 -5.47 32.19
C THR A 409 -19.75 -5.96 30.75
N VAL A 410 -18.85 -6.92 30.54
CA VAL A 410 -18.88 -7.84 29.38
C VAL A 410 -18.38 -9.20 29.88
N GLY A 411 -19.22 -9.87 30.68
CA GLY A 411 -18.86 -11.14 31.35
C GLY A 411 -19.15 -12.40 30.53
N ASP A 412 -19.98 -12.33 29.48
CA ASP A 412 -20.57 -13.54 28.89
C ASP A 412 -20.18 -13.81 27.43
N LEU A 413 -19.03 -13.30 26.98
CA LEU A 413 -18.58 -13.45 25.60
C LEU A 413 -17.10 -13.85 25.51
N LEU A 414 -16.76 -15.05 26.01
CA LEU A 414 -15.43 -15.63 25.79
C LEU A 414 -15.46 -17.13 25.52
N GLY A 415 -15.28 -17.45 24.24
CA GLY A 415 -14.55 -18.62 23.76
C GLY A 415 -13.34 -18.21 22.92
N ILE A 416 -12.66 -17.10 23.26
CA ILE A 416 -11.50 -16.59 22.51
C ILE A 416 -10.30 -16.46 23.44
N THR A 417 -9.17 -17.05 23.02
CA THR A 417 -7.92 -17.13 23.77
C THR A 417 -7.23 -15.78 23.96
N LYS A 418 -6.45 -15.70 25.05
CA LYS A 418 -5.78 -14.52 25.62
C LYS A 418 -4.93 -13.71 24.61
N ASP A 419 -4.42 -14.35 23.56
CA ASP A 419 -3.59 -13.72 22.52
C ASP A 419 -4.40 -12.86 21.54
N SER A 420 -5.70 -13.11 21.41
CA SER A 420 -6.57 -12.36 20.50
C SER A 420 -6.98 -11.00 21.08
N VAL A 421 -6.95 -10.85 22.41
CA VAL A 421 -7.41 -9.65 23.12
C VAL A 421 -6.44 -8.46 22.95
N GLN A 422 -5.15 -8.74 22.72
CA GLN A 422 -4.13 -7.70 22.50
C GLN A 422 -4.16 -7.04 21.10
N ALA A 423 -5.00 -7.53 20.19
CA ALA A 423 -5.15 -6.98 18.83
C ALA A 423 -6.29 -5.96 18.69
N ILE A 424 -6.91 -5.54 19.80
CA ILE A 424 -8.29 -5.00 19.80
C ILE A 424 -8.35 -3.57 20.37
N THR A 425 -8.29 -2.56 19.50
CA THR A 425 -8.83 -1.20 19.75
C THR A 425 -9.28 -0.55 18.43
N SER A 426 -10.50 0.00 18.38
CA SER A 426 -11.37 0.53 17.28
C SER A 426 -11.28 0.01 15.83
N ASN A 427 -10.17 -0.56 15.38
CA ASN A 427 -10.10 -1.38 14.20
C ASN A 427 -11.11 -2.53 14.33
N PHE A 428 -11.47 -2.94 15.56
CA PHE A 428 -12.60 -3.84 15.80
C PHE A 428 -13.95 -3.24 15.38
N SER A 429 -14.28 -1.97 15.67
CA SER A 429 -15.59 -1.43 15.26
C SER A 429 -15.69 -1.27 13.75
N THR A 430 -14.63 -0.84 13.07
CA THR A 430 -14.64 -0.72 11.60
C THR A 430 -14.58 -2.09 10.93
N ARG A 431 -13.71 -3.01 11.38
CA ARG A 431 -13.69 -4.39 10.88
C ARG A 431 -15.00 -5.11 11.18
N LEU A 432 -15.56 -4.98 12.38
CA LEU A 432 -16.91 -5.49 12.68
C LEU A 432 -17.96 -4.80 11.82
N SER A 433 -17.85 -3.50 11.54
CA SER A 433 -18.81 -2.82 10.67
C SER A 433 -18.74 -3.35 9.23
N HIS A 434 -17.54 -3.63 8.72
CA HIS A 434 -17.35 -4.22 7.41
C HIS A 434 -17.84 -5.68 7.38
N LEU A 435 -17.44 -6.49 8.35
CA LEU A 435 -17.87 -7.89 8.47
C LEU A 435 -19.37 -8.01 8.70
N SER A 436 -19.97 -7.14 9.52
CA SER A 436 -21.44 -7.12 9.72
C SER A 436 -22.19 -6.56 8.51
N ARG A 437 -21.61 -5.60 7.76
CA ARG A 437 -22.18 -5.17 6.47
C ARG A 437 -22.17 -6.35 5.51
N LEU A 438 -21.08 -7.11 5.45
CA LEU A 438 -20.88 -8.27 4.60
C LEU A 438 -21.83 -9.43 4.96
N GLU A 439 -22.01 -9.72 6.26
CA GLU A 439 -22.97 -10.71 6.77
C GLU A 439 -24.43 -10.36 6.44
N LYS A 440 -24.75 -9.06 6.33
CA LYS A 440 -26.10 -8.56 6.00
C LYS A 440 -26.37 -8.40 4.51
N LEU A 441 -25.38 -8.64 3.63
CA LEU A 441 -25.58 -8.53 2.20
C LEU A 441 -26.49 -9.65 1.71
N ASN A 442 -27.59 -9.27 1.06
CA ASN A 442 -28.44 -10.17 0.31
C ASN A 442 -28.55 -9.67 -1.14
N SER A 443 -29.21 -10.44 -2.01
CA SER A 443 -29.34 -10.15 -3.44
C SER A 443 -29.99 -8.80 -3.77
N GLU A 444 -30.84 -8.27 -2.88
CA GLU A 444 -31.55 -6.99 -3.04
C GLU A 444 -30.85 -5.80 -2.38
N SER A 445 -29.77 -6.03 -1.62
CA SER A 445 -29.02 -4.94 -0.99
C SER A 445 -28.47 -3.96 -2.02
N LYS A 446 -28.71 -2.67 -1.83
CA LYS A 446 -28.12 -1.60 -2.64
C LYS A 446 -26.63 -1.49 -2.32
N VAL A 447 -25.77 -1.81 -3.28
CA VAL A 447 -24.32 -1.82 -3.11
C VAL A 447 -23.67 -1.69 -4.49
N GLY A 448 -22.57 -0.94 -4.56
CA GLY A 448 -21.87 -0.73 -5.81
C GLY A 448 -20.62 0.10 -5.63
N PHE A 449 -19.75 0.04 -6.63
CA PHE A 449 -18.46 0.71 -6.61
C PHE A 449 -18.59 2.24 -6.57
N ALA A 450 -19.47 2.79 -7.40
CA ALA A 450 -19.77 4.22 -7.40
C ALA A 450 -20.49 4.68 -6.14
N LEU A 451 -21.38 3.85 -5.59
CA LEU A 451 -22.09 4.16 -4.33
C LEU A 451 -21.10 4.31 -3.17
N ALA A 452 -20.07 3.48 -3.10
CA ALA A 452 -19.04 3.63 -2.07
C ALA A 452 -18.23 4.94 -2.23
N LEU A 453 -18.05 5.45 -3.45
CA LEU A 453 -17.48 6.78 -3.67
C LEU A 453 -18.41 7.88 -3.16
N GLU A 454 -19.72 7.78 -3.41
CA GLU A 454 -20.73 8.72 -2.91
C GLU A 454 -20.69 8.78 -1.37
N GLU A 455 -20.73 7.61 -0.71
CA GLU A 455 -20.65 7.49 0.73
C GLU A 455 -19.40 8.18 1.31
N GLN A 456 -18.24 8.05 0.65
CA GLN A 456 -17.00 8.71 1.09
C GLN A 456 -16.96 10.20 0.76
N ALA A 457 -17.48 10.62 -0.40
CA ALA A 457 -17.56 12.02 -0.80
C ALA A 457 -18.49 12.82 0.13
N GLU A 458 -19.58 12.22 0.61
CA GLU A 458 -20.43 12.83 1.63
C GLU A 458 -19.75 12.88 3.01
N LYS A 459 -19.06 11.79 3.39
CA LYS A 459 -18.45 11.66 4.71
C LYS A 459 -17.17 12.50 4.91
N ALA A 460 -16.37 12.65 3.86
CA ALA A 460 -15.05 13.28 3.90
C ALA A 460 -14.64 13.88 2.54
N PRO A 461 -15.37 14.89 2.03
CA PRO A 461 -15.20 15.40 0.66
C PRO A 461 -13.79 15.89 0.34
N LYS A 462 -13.14 16.56 1.29
CA LYS A 462 -11.80 17.15 1.14
C LYS A 462 -10.65 16.15 1.33
N ASN A 463 -10.93 14.92 1.78
CA ASN A 463 -9.87 13.93 1.95
C ASN A 463 -9.38 13.45 0.59
N THR A 464 -8.07 13.26 0.47
CA THR A 464 -7.46 12.64 -0.72
C THR A 464 -7.96 11.21 -0.87
N TYR A 465 -8.45 10.88 -2.05
CA TYR A 465 -8.76 9.51 -2.45
C TYR A 465 -7.66 8.95 -3.35
N PHE A 466 -7.37 9.64 -4.45
CA PHE A 466 -6.56 9.10 -5.53
C PHE A 466 -5.26 9.88 -5.70
N LEU A 467 -4.15 9.16 -5.87
CA LEU A 467 -2.81 9.70 -6.11
C LEU A 467 -2.26 9.13 -7.42
N TYR A 468 -1.82 10.01 -8.31
CA TYR A 468 -1.23 9.63 -9.59
C TYR A 468 -0.37 10.74 -10.15
N ASP A 469 0.80 10.39 -10.67
CA ASP A 469 1.78 11.32 -11.24
C ASP A 469 2.07 12.53 -10.34
N GLY A 470 2.31 12.28 -9.05
CA GLY A 470 2.55 13.33 -8.07
C GLY A 470 1.35 14.24 -7.77
N ARG A 471 0.16 13.98 -8.35
CA ARG A 471 -1.08 14.72 -8.09
C ARG A 471 -2.01 13.97 -7.17
N ALA A 472 -2.78 14.71 -6.39
CA ALA A 472 -3.78 14.24 -5.46
C ALA A 472 -5.16 14.74 -5.86
N HIS A 473 -6.13 13.83 -5.80
CA HIS A 473 -7.54 14.12 -6.06
C HIS A 473 -8.35 13.79 -4.81
N SER A 474 -9.20 14.71 -4.38
CA SER A 474 -10.10 14.49 -3.27
C SER A 474 -11.27 13.58 -3.66
N TYR A 475 -11.99 13.05 -2.67
CA TYR A 475 -13.24 12.32 -2.91
C TYR A 475 -14.27 13.19 -3.66
N ALA A 476 -14.35 14.48 -3.35
CA ALA A 476 -15.23 15.42 -4.05
C ALA A 476 -14.82 15.64 -5.51
N ASP A 477 -13.52 15.80 -5.79
CA ASP A 477 -13.01 15.95 -7.16
C ASP A 477 -13.32 14.71 -7.99
N ALA A 478 -13.08 13.52 -7.41
CA ALA A 478 -13.39 12.25 -8.04
C ALA A 478 -14.88 12.11 -8.32
N SER A 479 -15.76 12.40 -7.35
CA SER A 479 -17.22 12.32 -7.56
C SER A 479 -17.70 13.30 -8.63
N THR A 480 -17.18 14.53 -8.63
CA THR A 480 -17.51 15.55 -9.64
C THR A 480 -17.09 15.08 -11.04
N ARG A 481 -15.90 14.51 -11.17
CA ARG A 481 -15.44 13.96 -12.45
C ARG A 481 -16.30 12.78 -12.90
N VAL A 482 -16.71 11.91 -11.97
CA VAL A 482 -17.65 10.81 -12.26
C VAL A 482 -18.99 11.36 -12.77
N ASP A 483 -19.56 12.39 -12.13
CA ASP A 483 -20.82 13.02 -12.57
C ASP A 483 -20.71 13.63 -13.97
N ASN A 484 -19.59 14.28 -14.28
CA ASN A 484 -19.34 14.83 -15.62
C ASN A 484 -19.27 13.73 -16.68
N ILE A 485 -18.61 12.61 -16.37
CA ILE A 485 -18.56 11.47 -17.29
C ILE A 485 -19.94 10.83 -17.44
N VAL A 486 -20.72 10.67 -16.37
CA VAL A 486 -22.10 10.15 -16.45
C VAL A 486 -22.95 10.99 -17.41
N ARG A 487 -22.86 12.31 -17.35
CA ARG A 487 -23.52 13.22 -18.30
C ARG A 487 -23.03 12.99 -19.74
N GLY A 488 -21.73 12.83 -19.93
CA GLY A 488 -21.15 12.43 -21.21
C GLY A 488 -21.74 11.13 -21.74
N LEU A 489 -21.78 10.08 -20.91
CA LEU A 489 -22.35 8.77 -21.25
C LEU A 489 -23.84 8.86 -21.66
N ILE A 490 -24.63 9.64 -20.91
CA ILE A 490 -26.04 9.88 -21.24
C ILE A 490 -26.18 10.57 -22.60
N SER A 491 -25.34 11.57 -22.89
CA SER A 491 -25.40 12.32 -24.14
C SER A 491 -25.07 11.49 -25.38
N ILE A 492 -24.20 10.47 -25.24
CA ILE A 492 -23.86 9.53 -26.31
C ILE A 492 -24.79 8.31 -26.36
N GLY A 493 -25.86 8.31 -25.55
CA GLY A 493 -26.94 7.33 -25.62
C GLY A 493 -26.83 6.14 -24.69
N VAL A 494 -25.81 6.05 -23.81
CA VAL A 494 -25.69 4.91 -22.88
C VAL A 494 -26.89 4.87 -21.92
N ARG A 495 -27.38 3.67 -21.64
CA ARG A 495 -28.48 3.37 -20.72
C ARG A 495 -28.06 2.35 -19.65
N THR A 496 -28.89 2.26 -18.62
CA THR A 496 -28.76 1.23 -17.57
C THR A 496 -28.80 -0.17 -18.20
N GLY A 497 -27.87 -1.03 -17.81
CA GLY A 497 -27.71 -2.38 -18.36
C GLY A 497 -26.84 -2.48 -19.61
N ASP A 498 -26.46 -1.37 -20.26
CA ASP A 498 -25.58 -1.42 -21.44
C ASP A 498 -24.18 -1.89 -21.07
N HIS A 499 -23.53 -2.57 -22.01
CA HIS A 499 -22.16 -3.07 -21.84
C HIS A 499 -21.19 -2.07 -22.45
N VAL A 500 -20.44 -1.36 -21.59
CA VAL A 500 -19.49 -0.32 -21.98
C VAL A 500 -18.07 -0.87 -21.87
N GLY A 501 -17.42 -1.04 -23.02
CA GLY A 501 -16.01 -1.39 -23.13
C GLY A 501 -15.12 -0.25 -22.68
N ILE A 502 -14.13 -0.56 -21.83
CA ILE A 502 -13.14 0.41 -21.34
C ILE A 502 -11.75 -0.15 -21.63
N ILE A 503 -11.02 0.49 -22.55
CA ILE A 503 -9.61 0.20 -22.84
C ILE A 503 -8.75 1.43 -22.51
N MET A 504 -8.25 1.47 -21.28
CA MET A 504 -7.50 2.61 -20.77
C MET A 504 -6.36 2.16 -19.86
N HIS A 505 -5.26 2.90 -19.88
CA HIS A 505 -4.20 2.77 -18.89
C HIS A 505 -4.70 3.16 -17.49
N ALA A 506 -4.04 2.63 -16.45
CA ALA A 506 -4.38 2.90 -15.06
C ALA A 506 -4.05 4.36 -14.69
N ARG A 507 -5.07 5.21 -14.54
CA ARG A 507 -4.96 6.66 -14.30
C ARG A 507 -6.28 7.21 -13.73
N PRO A 508 -6.34 8.49 -13.27
CA PRO A 508 -7.58 9.01 -12.66
C PRO A 508 -8.80 8.92 -13.59
N SER A 509 -8.62 9.18 -14.89
CA SER A 509 -9.72 9.13 -15.85
C SER A 509 -10.27 7.72 -16.09
N SER A 510 -9.42 6.68 -16.07
CA SER A 510 -9.92 5.31 -16.21
C SER A 510 -10.71 4.87 -14.99
N LEU A 511 -10.23 5.19 -13.79
CA LEU A 511 -10.97 4.94 -12.55
C LEU A 511 -12.33 5.67 -12.54
N ALA A 512 -12.33 6.96 -12.87
CA ALA A 512 -13.55 7.75 -12.93
C ALA A 512 -14.54 7.23 -14.00
N THR A 513 -14.04 6.71 -15.13
CA THR A 513 -14.88 6.10 -16.18
C THR A 513 -15.54 4.82 -15.70
N ILE A 514 -14.76 3.93 -15.06
CA ILE A 514 -15.28 2.68 -14.47
C ILE A 514 -16.38 2.99 -13.44
N MET A 515 -16.14 3.99 -12.58
CA MET A 515 -17.12 4.46 -11.61
C MET A 515 -18.34 5.11 -12.27
N ALA A 516 -18.18 5.88 -13.35
CA ALA A 516 -19.29 6.50 -14.05
C ALA A 516 -20.21 5.49 -14.73
N VAL A 517 -19.65 4.45 -15.36
CA VAL A 517 -20.43 3.35 -15.93
C VAL A 517 -21.21 2.62 -14.82
N ASN A 518 -20.56 2.34 -13.68
CA ASN A 518 -21.24 1.74 -12.54
C ASN A 518 -22.30 2.66 -11.91
N ARG A 519 -22.06 3.98 -11.81
CA ARG A 519 -23.02 4.98 -11.31
C ARG A 519 -24.26 5.06 -12.19
N LEU A 520 -24.11 4.92 -13.51
CA LEU A 520 -25.24 4.89 -14.45
C LEU A 520 -26.07 3.60 -14.34
N GLY A 521 -25.53 2.55 -13.72
CA GLY A 521 -26.11 1.20 -13.70
C GLY A 521 -25.85 0.42 -15.00
N ALA A 522 -24.87 0.84 -15.80
CA ALA A 522 -24.34 0.09 -16.93
C ALA A 522 -23.25 -0.90 -16.46
N VAL A 523 -22.90 -1.87 -17.31
CA VAL A 523 -21.88 -2.88 -17.04
C VAL A 523 -20.54 -2.44 -17.62
N ALA A 524 -19.53 -2.28 -16.75
CA ALA A 524 -18.19 -1.94 -17.18
C ALA A 524 -17.44 -3.18 -17.66
N VAL A 525 -17.15 -3.23 -18.96
CA VAL A 525 -16.37 -4.30 -19.60
C VAL A 525 -14.91 -3.87 -19.65
N LEU A 526 -14.09 -4.44 -18.78
CA LEU A 526 -12.71 -4.03 -18.55
C LEU A 526 -11.78 -4.76 -19.53
N LEU A 527 -11.47 -4.10 -20.63
CA LEU A 527 -10.67 -4.65 -21.70
C LEU A 527 -9.18 -4.60 -21.35
N ARG A 528 -8.44 -5.62 -21.75
CA ARG A 528 -6.99 -5.67 -21.53
C ARG A 528 -6.30 -4.78 -22.57
N THR A 529 -5.32 -3.98 -22.13
CA THR A 529 -4.50 -3.14 -23.01
C THR A 529 -3.55 -4.03 -23.81
N MET A 530 -4.08 -4.64 -24.87
CA MET A 530 -3.40 -5.61 -25.72
C MET A 530 -2.72 -4.94 -26.91
N ARG A 531 -1.65 -5.55 -27.43
CA ARG A 531 -1.03 -5.10 -28.69
C ARG A 531 -1.67 -5.71 -29.94
N SER A 532 -2.55 -6.70 -29.78
CA SER A 532 -3.17 -7.43 -30.89
C SER A 532 -4.63 -7.06 -31.06
N SER A 533 -4.98 -6.51 -32.23
CA SER A 533 -6.35 -6.16 -32.61
C SER A 533 -7.29 -7.38 -32.64
N SER A 534 -6.78 -8.57 -32.99
CA SER A 534 -7.59 -9.80 -33.03
C SER A 534 -8.00 -10.28 -31.64
N GLN A 535 -7.12 -10.12 -30.65
CA GLN A 535 -7.43 -10.46 -29.26
C GLN A 535 -8.41 -9.45 -28.66
N LEU A 536 -8.22 -8.15 -28.91
CA LEU A 536 -9.17 -7.13 -28.48
C LEU A 536 -10.56 -7.34 -29.09
N SER A 537 -10.62 -7.65 -30.39
CA SER A 537 -11.87 -8.02 -31.08
C SER A 537 -12.58 -9.22 -30.43
N THR A 538 -11.82 -10.18 -29.91
CA THR A 538 -12.37 -11.34 -29.19
C THR A 538 -12.99 -10.92 -27.87
N GLU A 539 -12.31 -10.07 -27.09
CA GLU A 539 -12.84 -9.54 -25.83
C GLU A 539 -14.08 -8.67 -26.03
N LEU A 540 -14.07 -7.80 -27.04
CA LEU A 540 -15.23 -6.96 -27.40
C LEU A 540 -16.48 -7.81 -27.69
N LYS A 541 -16.32 -8.92 -28.42
CA LYS A 541 -17.41 -9.87 -28.71
C LYS A 541 -17.87 -10.62 -27.47
N LEU A 542 -16.94 -11.19 -26.71
CA LEU A 542 -17.26 -11.96 -25.50
C LEU A 542 -17.94 -11.09 -24.44
N GLY A 543 -17.47 -9.85 -24.27
CA GLY A 543 -18.04 -8.86 -23.38
C GLY A 543 -19.32 -8.20 -23.91
N LYS A 544 -19.76 -8.52 -25.13
CA LYS A 544 -20.95 -7.95 -25.78
C LYS A 544 -20.95 -6.41 -25.77
N VAL A 545 -19.80 -5.80 -26.06
CA VAL A 545 -19.60 -4.36 -25.96
C VAL A 545 -20.48 -3.60 -26.95
N GLN A 546 -21.23 -2.61 -26.45
CA GLN A 546 -22.11 -1.73 -27.24
C GLN A 546 -21.50 -0.34 -27.46
N HIS A 547 -20.75 0.17 -26.47
CA HIS A 547 -20.02 1.43 -26.54
C HIS A 547 -18.57 1.20 -26.10
N LEU A 548 -17.59 1.72 -26.85
CA LEU A 548 -16.17 1.58 -26.51
C LEU A 548 -15.57 2.92 -26.12
N ILE A 549 -15.03 2.99 -24.90
CA ILE A 549 -14.28 4.14 -24.38
C ILE A 549 -12.80 3.77 -24.32
N ALA A 550 -11.97 4.60 -24.95
CA ALA A 550 -10.52 4.45 -24.96
C ALA A 550 -9.82 5.70 -24.41
N ASP A 551 -8.59 5.55 -23.97
CA ASP A 551 -7.70 6.69 -23.82
C ASP A 551 -7.07 7.08 -25.17
N PRO A 552 -6.51 8.31 -25.31
CA PRO A 552 -5.86 8.72 -26.55
C PRO A 552 -4.81 7.73 -27.04
N GLU A 553 -4.05 7.13 -26.12
CA GLU A 553 -2.99 6.18 -26.43
C GLU A 553 -3.49 4.84 -27.00
N ASN A 554 -4.78 4.49 -26.78
CA ASN A 554 -5.42 3.31 -27.35
C ASN A 554 -6.46 3.67 -28.43
N ALA A 555 -6.50 4.91 -28.94
CA ALA A 555 -7.49 5.35 -29.92
C ALA A 555 -7.43 4.52 -31.22
N ASP A 556 -6.24 4.37 -31.79
CA ASP A 556 -6.04 3.67 -33.08
C ASP A 556 -6.42 2.18 -32.99
N ILE A 557 -5.99 1.50 -31.92
CA ILE A 557 -6.31 0.08 -31.75
C ILE A 557 -7.80 -0.13 -31.44
N ALA A 558 -8.43 0.82 -30.75
CA ALA A 558 -9.86 0.79 -30.49
C ALA A 558 -10.67 0.97 -31.79
N GLU A 559 -10.33 1.97 -32.61
CA GLU A 559 -10.99 2.24 -33.90
C GLU A 559 -10.87 1.04 -34.85
N THR A 560 -9.67 0.46 -34.95
CA THR A 560 -9.44 -0.69 -35.85
C THR A 560 -10.08 -2.00 -35.38
N SER A 561 -10.35 -2.15 -34.07
CA SER A 561 -10.85 -3.41 -33.50
C SER A 561 -12.36 -3.41 -33.22
N PHE A 562 -12.99 -2.23 -33.12
CA PHE A 562 -14.40 -2.09 -32.81
C PHE A 562 -15.17 -1.55 -34.00
N THR A 563 -16.26 -2.23 -34.37
CA THR A 563 -17.09 -1.84 -35.52
C THR A 563 -18.08 -0.71 -35.20
N GLY A 564 -18.25 -0.37 -33.92
CA GLY A 564 -19.13 0.71 -33.47
C GLY A 564 -18.39 2.02 -33.23
N GLN A 565 -19.10 3.03 -32.75
CA GLN A 565 -18.51 4.32 -32.42
C GLN A 565 -17.55 4.21 -31.23
N VAL A 566 -16.31 4.68 -31.43
CA VAL A 566 -15.29 4.79 -30.37
C VAL A 566 -15.31 6.19 -29.76
N TYR A 567 -15.20 6.25 -28.44
CA TYR A 567 -15.20 7.47 -27.65
C TYR A 567 -13.89 7.62 -26.90
N ILE A 568 -13.26 8.79 -26.98
CA ILE A 568 -11.96 9.05 -26.33
C ILE A 568 -12.16 9.89 -25.07
N LEU A 569 -11.54 9.46 -23.97
CA LEU A 569 -11.66 10.12 -22.66
C LEU A 569 -10.33 10.11 -21.87
N GLY A 570 -10.06 11.18 -21.13
CA GLY A 570 -8.82 11.39 -20.38
C GLY A 570 -7.69 11.97 -21.22
N GLY A 571 -6.52 12.22 -20.64
CA GLY A 571 -5.33 12.81 -21.32
C GLY A 571 -5.24 14.35 -21.24
N PHE A 572 -5.96 14.97 -20.29
CA PHE A 572 -5.90 16.42 -20.05
C PHE A 572 -4.47 16.88 -19.73
N GLY A 573 -3.98 17.88 -20.47
CA GLY A 573 -2.64 18.46 -20.30
C GLY A 573 -1.73 18.40 -21.53
N ARG A 574 -2.15 17.78 -22.64
CA ARG A 574 -1.51 17.95 -23.94
C ARG A 574 -2.37 18.83 -24.84
N SER A 575 -1.74 19.86 -25.39
CA SER A 575 -2.09 20.62 -26.59
C SER A 575 -2.67 19.70 -27.68
N GLN A 576 -3.46 20.24 -28.61
CA GLN A 576 -4.09 19.55 -29.77
C GLN A 576 -3.60 18.11 -29.97
N ARG A 577 -4.47 17.15 -29.68
CA ARG A 577 -4.15 15.73 -29.78
C ARG A 577 -4.61 15.27 -31.14
N GLU A 578 -3.72 14.64 -31.89
CA GLU A 578 -4.08 13.93 -33.12
C GLU A 578 -4.88 12.70 -32.71
N LEU A 579 -6.18 12.73 -33.04
CA LEU A 579 -7.10 11.61 -32.85
C LEU A 579 -7.56 11.17 -34.23
N PRO A 580 -7.86 9.87 -34.44
CA PRO A 580 -8.42 9.42 -35.71
C PRO A 580 -9.72 10.12 -36.07
N GLU A 581 -10.03 10.24 -37.36
CA GLU A 581 -11.19 11.01 -37.82
C GLU A 581 -12.54 10.43 -37.33
N ASN A 582 -12.64 9.11 -37.14
CA ASN A 582 -13.90 8.45 -36.78
C ASN A 582 -14.12 8.30 -35.27
N VAL A 583 -13.30 8.91 -34.40
CA VAL A 583 -13.50 8.84 -32.94
C VAL A 583 -14.11 10.12 -32.38
N ILE A 584 -14.92 10.00 -31.33
CA ILE A 584 -15.54 11.14 -30.65
C ILE A 584 -14.75 11.48 -29.39
N ASP A 585 -14.18 12.68 -29.33
CA ASP A 585 -13.53 13.20 -28.13
C ASP A 585 -14.58 13.65 -27.10
N MET A 586 -14.77 12.85 -26.05
CA MET A 586 -15.72 13.15 -24.97
C MET A 586 -15.28 14.32 -24.10
N GLU A 587 -14.01 14.73 -24.11
CA GLU A 587 -13.56 15.91 -23.36
C GLU A 587 -14.08 17.22 -23.95
N LYS A 588 -14.61 17.19 -25.19
CA LYS A 588 -15.27 18.35 -25.83
C LYS A 588 -16.74 18.51 -25.43
N ILE A 589 -17.32 17.53 -24.74
CA ILE A 589 -18.70 17.61 -24.26
C ILE A 589 -18.74 18.55 -23.06
N ASP A 590 -19.56 19.60 -23.13
CA ASP A 590 -19.86 20.45 -21.98
C ASP A 590 -20.88 19.76 -21.08
N PRO A 591 -20.49 19.21 -19.91
CA PRO A 591 -21.41 18.48 -19.05
C PRO A 591 -22.52 19.39 -18.50
N ALA A 592 -22.29 20.70 -18.37
CA ALA A 592 -23.30 21.63 -17.86
C ALA A 592 -24.50 21.79 -18.81
N ARG A 593 -24.34 21.47 -20.10
CA ARG A 593 -25.40 21.54 -21.12
C ARG A 593 -26.20 20.25 -21.25
N VAL A 594 -25.77 19.15 -20.62
CA VAL A 594 -26.48 17.87 -20.70
C VAL A 594 -27.55 17.80 -19.62
N ALA A 595 -28.82 17.82 -20.04
CA ALA A 595 -29.95 17.58 -19.14
C ALA A 595 -29.97 16.11 -18.68
N LEU A 596 -30.18 15.90 -17.37
CA LEU A 596 -30.38 14.55 -16.84
C LEU A 596 -31.81 14.10 -17.15
N PRO A 597 -32.00 12.90 -17.74
CA PRO A 597 -33.31 12.39 -18.07
C PRO A 597 -34.02 11.80 -16.85
N ASP A 598 -35.36 11.76 -16.88
CA ASP A 598 -36.19 11.31 -15.74
C ASP A 598 -35.93 9.88 -15.29
N TRP A 599 -35.46 9.01 -16.20
CA TRP A 599 -35.13 7.62 -15.89
C TRP A 599 -33.81 7.46 -15.13
N TYR A 600 -32.95 8.48 -15.12
CA TYR A 600 -31.63 8.37 -14.51
C TYR A 600 -31.73 8.38 -12.99
N GLN A 601 -31.22 7.32 -12.37
CA GLN A 601 -31.02 7.23 -10.94
C GLN A 601 -29.53 6.94 -10.66
N PRO A 602 -28.85 7.71 -9.78
CA PRO A 602 -27.46 7.45 -9.44
C PRO A 602 -27.32 6.15 -8.65
N SER A 603 -26.34 5.35 -9.08
CA SER A 603 -25.90 4.11 -8.46
C SER A 603 -27.07 3.16 -8.16
N PRO A 604 -27.88 2.74 -9.16
CA PRO A 604 -29.08 1.93 -8.92
C PRO A 604 -28.78 0.46 -8.61
N GLY A 605 -27.53 0.02 -8.79
CA GLY A 605 -27.11 -1.37 -8.71
C GLY A 605 -27.41 -2.05 -7.36
N LYS A 606 -27.96 -3.26 -7.46
CA LYS A 606 -28.15 -4.20 -6.36
C LYS A 606 -27.06 -5.25 -6.35
N ALA A 607 -26.91 -5.94 -5.23
CA ALA A 607 -25.88 -6.96 -5.03
C ALA A 607 -25.88 -8.06 -6.11
N LYS A 608 -27.06 -8.48 -6.59
CA LYS A 608 -27.20 -9.49 -7.64
C LYS A 608 -26.82 -9.01 -9.05
N ASP A 609 -26.82 -7.71 -9.28
CA ASP A 609 -26.60 -7.14 -10.62
C ASP A 609 -25.11 -7.23 -10.99
N VAL A 610 -24.85 -7.41 -12.29
CA VAL A 610 -23.48 -7.45 -12.83
C VAL A 610 -22.89 -6.03 -12.82
N ALA A 611 -21.74 -5.87 -12.18
CA ALA A 611 -21.01 -4.61 -12.11
C ALA A 611 -19.91 -4.53 -13.16
N PHE A 612 -19.16 -5.63 -13.32
CA PHE A 612 -18.00 -5.69 -14.21
C PHE A 612 -18.00 -6.97 -15.03
N ILE A 613 -17.44 -6.87 -16.23
CA ILE A 613 -16.96 -8.01 -17.01
C ILE A 613 -15.44 -7.91 -17.09
N MET A 614 -14.74 -8.98 -16.74
CA MET A 614 -13.28 -9.06 -16.75
C MET A 614 -12.80 -10.24 -17.59
N PHE A 615 -11.58 -10.15 -18.11
CA PHE A 615 -11.00 -11.18 -18.97
C PHE A 615 -9.76 -11.82 -18.37
N SER A 616 -9.61 -13.12 -18.60
CA SER A 616 -8.41 -13.87 -18.23
C SER A 616 -8.04 -14.90 -19.29
N ASP A 617 -6.79 -15.36 -19.28
CA ASP A 617 -6.36 -16.43 -20.19
C ASP A 617 -6.79 -17.81 -19.65
N ARG A 618 -7.29 -18.67 -20.54
CA ARG A 618 -7.52 -20.10 -20.31
C ARG A 618 -6.82 -20.90 -21.42
N GLY A 619 -5.53 -21.16 -21.21
CA GLY A 619 -4.68 -21.77 -22.23
C GLY A 619 -4.50 -20.84 -23.43
N ALA A 620 -4.95 -21.27 -24.61
CA ALA A 620 -4.96 -20.46 -25.83
C ALA A 620 -6.21 -19.55 -25.96
N ASN A 621 -7.25 -19.77 -25.16
CA ASN A 621 -8.53 -19.07 -25.28
C ASN A 621 -8.67 -17.94 -24.26
N THR A 622 -9.44 -16.91 -24.63
CA THR A 622 -9.85 -15.85 -23.70
C THR A 622 -11.10 -16.29 -22.95
N ARG A 623 -11.08 -16.16 -21.62
CA ARG A 623 -12.23 -16.39 -20.74
C ARG A 623 -12.81 -15.04 -20.31
N CYS A 624 -14.13 -14.98 -20.29
CA CYS A 624 -14.92 -13.84 -19.83
C CYS A 624 -15.57 -14.21 -18.50
N ASP A 625 -15.36 -13.40 -17.47
CA ASP A 625 -15.88 -13.62 -16.11
C ASP A 625 -16.78 -12.45 -15.71
N SER A 626 -17.99 -12.76 -15.20
CA SER A 626 -18.93 -11.75 -14.73
C SER A 626 -18.75 -11.51 -13.23
N VAL A 627 -18.67 -10.24 -12.83
CA VAL A 627 -18.50 -9.83 -11.44
C VAL A 627 -19.72 -9.02 -11.01
N THR A 628 -20.48 -9.56 -10.07
CA THR A 628 -21.63 -8.88 -9.47
C THR A 628 -21.22 -7.82 -8.46
N ASN A 629 -22.11 -6.89 -8.14
CA ASN A 629 -21.87 -5.94 -7.06
C ASN A 629 -21.65 -6.64 -5.70
N HIS A 630 -22.27 -7.81 -5.47
CA HIS A 630 -22.00 -8.65 -4.30
C HIS A 630 -20.54 -9.12 -4.26
N ARG A 631 -20.04 -9.69 -5.36
CA ARG A 631 -18.65 -10.18 -5.46
C ARG A 631 -17.64 -9.04 -5.31
N TRP A 632 -17.94 -7.89 -5.90
CA TRP A 632 -17.17 -6.67 -5.69
C TRP A 632 -17.14 -6.27 -4.21
N ALA A 633 -18.29 -6.19 -3.55
CA ALA A 633 -18.40 -5.79 -2.15
C ALA A 633 -17.69 -6.78 -1.20
N LEU A 634 -17.85 -8.09 -1.43
CA LEU A 634 -17.15 -9.15 -0.72
C LEU A 634 -15.63 -8.97 -0.83
N SER A 635 -15.13 -8.73 -2.05
CA SER A 635 -13.69 -8.51 -2.28
C SER A 635 -13.21 -7.24 -1.57
N ALA A 636 -13.92 -6.12 -1.75
CA ALA A 636 -13.55 -4.83 -1.17
C ALA A 636 -13.54 -4.85 0.37
N LEU A 637 -14.64 -5.28 0.98
CA LEU A 637 -14.82 -5.32 2.43
C LEU A 637 -13.98 -6.43 3.08
N GLY A 638 -13.90 -7.60 2.44
CA GLY A 638 -13.06 -8.72 2.88
C GLY A 638 -11.59 -8.34 2.90
N THR A 639 -11.09 -7.73 1.83
CA THR A 639 -9.72 -7.23 1.74
C THR A 639 -9.46 -6.10 2.73
N ALA A 640 -10.33 -5.10 2.82
CA ALA A 640 -10.16 -4.00 3.77
C ALA A 640 -10.09 -4.50 5.23
N SER A 641 -10.90 -5.52 5.54
CA SER A 641 -10.93 -6.13 6.87
C SER A 641 -9.69 -6.98 7.15
N SER A 642 -9.28 -7.84 6.21
CA SER A 642 -8.14 -8.75 6.37
C SER A 642 -6.80 -8.01 6.44
N THR A 643 -6.62 -6.98 5.60
CA THR A 643 -5.43 -6.10 5.61
C THR A 643 -5.41 -5.10 6.76
N ALA A 644 -6.51 -5.00 7.52
CA ALA A 644 -6.69 -3.99 8.55
C ALA A 644 -6.50 -2.56 8.03
N LEU A 645 -7.03 -2.25 6.84
CA LEU A 645 -6.85 -0.92 6.24
C LEU A 645 -7.47 0.17 7.11
N MET A 646 -6.74 1.28 7.22
CA MET A 646 -7.13 2.47 7.95
C MET A 646 -7.25 3.66 6.99
N ALA A 647 -8.08 4.64 7.34
CA ALA A 647 -8.21 5.88 6.54
C ALA A 647 -6.90 6.68 6.42
N SER A 648 -5.93 6.45 7.33
CA SER A 648 -4.59 7.07 7.27
C SER A 648 -3.61 6.34 6.34
N ASP A 649 -3.91 5.08 5.96
CA ASP A 649 -3.06 4.30 5.07
C ASP A 649 -3.09 4.87 3.65
N THR A 650 -1.95 4.78 2.96
CA THR A 650 -1.89 4.87 1.50
C THR A 650 -1.66 3.47 0.94
N VAL A 651 -2.58 3.03 0.10
CA VAL A 651 -2.49 1.79 -0.67
C VAL A 651 -1.74 2.07 -1.97
N TYR A 652 -0.68 1.31 -2.27
CA TYR A 652 -0.01 1.37 -3.55
C TYR A 652 -0.50 0.21 -4.44
N CYS A 653 -1.21 0.57 -5.51
CA CYS A 653 -1.73 -0.34 -6.53
C CYS A 653 -0.70 -0.44 -7.66
N TRP A 654 0.08 -1.52 -7.65
CA TRP A 654 1.09 -1.77 -8.68
C TRP A 654 0.54 -2.58 -9.87
N THR A 655 -0.68 -3.08 -9.74
CA THR A 655 -1.38 -3.93 -10.71
C THR A 655 -2.27 -3.09 -11.66
N PRO A 656 -2.49 -3.53 -12.91
CA PRO A 656 -3.43 -2.90 -13.82
C PRO A 656 -4.89 -2.93 -13.32
N LEU A 657 -5.71 -1.96 -13.70
CA LEU A 657 -7.11 -1.88 -13.26
C LEU A 657 -8.06 -2.88 -13.96
N HIS A 658 -7.68 -3.45 -15.10
CA HIS A 658 -8.44 -4.55 -15.70
C HIS A 658 -8.22 -5.89 -14.96
N ASP A 659 -7.21 -5.98 -14.10
CA ASP A 659 -6.93 -7.16 -13.29
C ASP A 659 -7.74 -7.12 -11.97
N PRO A 660 -8.34 -8.25 -11.52
CA PRO A 660 -9.05 -8.33 -10.26
C PRO A 660 -8.24 -7.84 -9.04
N ALA A 661 -6.93 -8.09 -9.00
CA ALA A 661 -6.08 -7.65 -7.89
C ALA A 661 -5.93 -6.12 -7.85
N GLY A 662 -5.96 -5.44 -9.01
CA GLY A 662 -5.94 -3.98 -9.10
C GLY A 662 -7.27 -3.36 -8.69
N LEU A 663 -8.35 -3.72 -9.37
CA LEU A 663 -9.65 -3.06 -9.15
C LEU A 663 -10.39 -3.60 -7.92
N LEU A 664 -10.65 -4.91 -7.84
CA LEU A 664 -11.53 -5.50 -6.82
C LEU A 664 -10.87 -5.58 -5.45
N VAL A 665 -9.54 -5.74 -5.42
CA VAL A 665 -8.78 -5.88 -4.18
C VAL A 665 -8.14 -4.54 -3.81
N SER A 666 -7.19 -4.02 -4.59
CA SER A 666 -6.42 -2.83 -4.20
C SER A 666 -7.25 -1.55 -4.11
N VAL A 667 -7.83 -1.12 -5.25
CA VAL A 667 -8.59 0.14 -5.32
C VAL A 667 -9.87 0.06 -4.49
N SER A 668 -10.62 -1.02 -4.60
CA SER A 668 -11.92 -1.13 -3.91
C SER A 668 -11.76 -1.25 -2.39
N ALA A 669 -10.76 -1.97 -1.88
CA ALA A 669 -10.51 -2.03 -0.44
C ALA A 669 -10.11 -0.66 0.13
N SER A 670 -9.29 0.11 -0.61
CA SER A 670 -8.93 1.47 -0.19
C SER A 670 -10.15 2.38 -0.09
N LEU A 671 -11.07 2.29 -1.06
CA LEU A 671 -12.28 3.09 -1.13
C LEU A 671 -13.22 2.81 0.05
N VAL A 672 -13.54 1.54 0.32
CA VAL A 672 -14.44 1.19 1.44
C VAL A 672 -13.81 1.49 2.80
N ALA A 673 -12.48 1.42 2.91
CA ALA A 673 -11.76 1.80 4.12
C ALA A 673 -11.66 3.33 4.33
N GLY A 674 -11.94 4.13 3.31
CA GLY A 674 -11.70 5.58 3.31
C GLY A 674 -10.20 5.93 3.29
N ALA A 675 -9.36 5.00 2.82
CA ALA A 675 -7.92 5.17 2.67
C ALA A 675 -7.58 5.90 1.36
N ARG A 676 -6.30 6.23 1.17
CA ARG A 676 -5.78 6.76 -0.10
C ARG A 676 -5.33 5.61 -1.00
N VAL A 677 -5.45 5.75 -2.31
CA VAL A 677 -4.84 4.84 -3.28
C VAL A 677 -3.91 5.60 -4.23
N ALA A 678 -2.68 5.12 -4.33
CA ALA A 678 -1.68 5.53 -5.30
C ALA A 678 -1.57 4.46 -6.37
N VAL A 679 -1.80 4.83 -7.63
CA VAL A 679 -1.71 3.90 -8.75
C VAL A 679 -0.38 4.11 -9.46
N ALA A 680 0.36 3.02 -9.63
CA ALA A 680 1.62 3.05 -10.35
C ALA A 680 1.39 3.44 -11.82
N LYS A 681 2.29 4.24 -12.39
CA LYS A 681 2.22 4.53 -13.84
C LYS A 681 2.46 3.29 -14.68
N ASN A 682 3.50 2.54 -14.31
CA ASN A 682 3.98 1.35 -15.00
C ASN A 682 4.46 0.32 -13.99
N PHE A 683 4.48 -0.94 -14.40
CA PHE A 683 5.15 -1.99 -13.65
C PHE A 683 6.67 -1.90 -13.84
N ASN A 684 7.35 -1.14 -12.96
CA ASN A 684 8.80 -0.98 -12.99
C ASN A 684 9.40 -1.00 -11.57
N ALA A 685 10.32 -1.94 -11.31
CA ALA A 685 11.00 -2.05 -10.02
C ALA A 685 11.98 -0.91 -9.74
N SER A 686 12.54 -0.26 -10.78
CA SER A 686 13.49 0.85 -10.59
C SER A 686 12.83 2.13 -10.06
N SER A 687 11.56 2.39 -10.44
CA SER A 687 10.80 3.54 -9.94
C SER A 687 10.00 3.23 -8.67
N PHE A 688 9.84 1.95 -8.32
CA PHE A 688 9.00 1.50 -7.20
C PHE A 688 9.28 2.27 -5.91
N TRP A 689 10.53 2.37 -5.47
CA TRP A 689 10.86 3.00 -4.20
C TRP A 689 10.63 4.50 -4.19
N GLN A 690 10.89 5.17 -5.32
CA GLN A 690 10.63 6.60 -5.47
C GLN A 690 9.12 6.87 -5.40
N GLU A 691 8.30 6.09 -6.11
CA GLU A 691 6.84 6.23 -6.09
C GLU A 691 6.27 5.85 -4.71
N ALA A 692 6.68 4.71 -4.14
CA ALA A 692 6.20 4.23 -2.85
C ALA A 692 6.52 5.22 -1.71
N ARG A 693 7.74 5.77 -1.67
CA ARG A 693 8.14 6.83 -0.71
C ARG A 693 7.49 8.17 -1.03
N GLY A 694 7.35 8.52 -2.30
CA GLY A 694 6.72 9.76 -2.75
C GLY A 694 5.27 9.86 -2.31
N TYR A 695 4.50 8.78 -2.48
CA TYR A 695 3.09 8.72 -2.09
C TYR A 695 2.86 8.33 -0.62
N GLY A 696 3.90 7.91 0.10
CA GLY A 696 3.81 7.40 1.46
C GLY A 696 3.02 6.11 1.57
N ALA A 697 3.36 5.14 0.72
CA ALA A 697 2.79 3.81 0.68
C ALA A 697 2.99 3.07 2.01
N ARG A 698 1.91 2.45 2.50
CA ARG A 698 1.89 1.64 3.72
C ARG A 698 1.46 0.21 3.45
N VAL A 699 0.56 0.00 2.49
CA VAL A 699 0.16 -1.32 2.01
C VAL A 699 0.40 -1.38 0.51
N VAL A 700 1.10 -2.40 0.03
CA VAL A 700 1.37 -2.61 -1.40
C VAL A 700 0.62 -3.85 -1.85
N PHE A 701 -0.19 -3.71 -2.91
CA PHE A 701 -0.83 -4.87 -3.52
C PHE A 701 -0.02 -5.45 -4.67
N TYR A 702 0.08 -6.78 -4.69
CA TYR A 702 0.76 -7.54 -5.75
C TYR A 702 -0.14 -8.62 -6.33
N ALA A 703 0.23 -9.12 -7.50
CA ALA A 703 -0.32 -10.32 -8.11
C ALA A 703 0.81 -11.26 -8.54
N GLY A 704 0.62 -12.57 -8.32
CA GLY A 704 1.55 -13.61 -8.75
C GLY A 704 2.98 -13.35 -8.30
N CYS A 705 3.91 -13.31 -9.25
CA CYS A 705 5.34 -13.17 -8.99
C CYS A 705 5.85 -11.72 -9.04
N MET A 706 4.99 -10.69 -9.00
CA MET A 706 5.38 -9.27 -9.15
C MET A 706 6.54 -8.83 -8.25
N LEU A 707 6.52 -9.23 -6.97
CA LEU A 707 7.55 -8.83 -6.00
C LEU A 707 8.92 -9.43 -6.31
N ARG A 708 9.03 -10.40 -7.22
CA ARG A 708 10.30 -10.94 -7.71
C ARG A 708 11.19 -9.84 -8.28
N GLU A 709 10.64 -8.97 -9.12
CA GLU A 709 11.43 -7.88 -9.74
C GLU A 709 12.03 -6.97 -8.67
N LEU A 710 11.30 -6.74 -7.57
CA LEU A 710 11.78 -5.94 -6.45
C LEU A 710 12.85 -6.67 -5.63
N VAL A 711 12.68 -7.97 -5.39
CA VAL A 711 13.63 -8.79 -4.61
C VAL A 711 14.89 -9.17 -5.38
N ASP A 712 14.84 -9.24 -6.71
CA ASP A 712 15.99 -9.49 -7.58
C ASP A 712 16.74 -8.20 -7.99
N ALA A 713 16.11 -7.02 -7.84
CA ALA A 713 16.75 -5.73 -8.15
C ALA A 713 17.94 -5.43 -7.22
N PRO A 714 18.92 -4.61 -7.63
CA PRO A 714 19.96 -4.11 -6.73
C PRO A 714 19.36 -3.41 -5.50
N GLU A 715 20.07 -3.43 -4.37
CA GLU A 715 19.64 -2.69 -3.18
C GLU A 715 19.53 -1.19 -3.48
N ASN A 716 18.40 -0.60 -3.09
CA ASN A 716 18.13 0.82 -3.24
C ASN A 716 18.24 1.53 -1.89
N LYS A 717 18.88 2.71 -1.85
CA LYS A 717 18.98 3.52 -0.62
C LYS A 717 17.62 3.87 0.01
N LEU A 718 16.56 3.97 -0.81
CA LEU A 718 15.19 4.25 -0.39
C LEU A 718 14.47 3.04 0.24
N GLU A 719 15.10 1.86 0.27
CA GLU A 719 14.63 0.70 1.06
C GLU A 719 14.68 0.99 2.56
N LYS A 720 15.62 1.85 3.00
CA LYS A 720 15.75 2.23 4.41
C LYS A 720 14.71 3.30 4.77
N GLY A 721 14.10 3.16 5.94
CA GLY A 721 13.15 4.14 6.47
C GLY A 721 11.75 4.12 5.83
N HIS A 722 11.44 3.17 4.94
CA HIS A 722 10.12 3.07 4.31
C HIS A 722 8.99 2.80 5.33
N SER A 723 7.75 3.19 5.00
CA SER A 723 6.56 2.97 5.86
C SER A 723 5.72 1.75 5.49
N ILE A 724 6.15 0.95 4.52
CA ILE A 724 5.42 -0.26 4.09
C ILE A 724 5.36 -1.23 5.27
N ARG A 725 4.14 -1.60 5.68
CA ARG A 725 3.87 -2.57 6.75
C ARG A 725 3.39 -3.93 6.22
N LEU A 726 2.86 -3.95 5.01
CA LEU A 726 2.18 -5.11 4.44
C LEU A 726 2.30 -5.16 2.92
N PHE A 727 2.79 -6.28 2.42
CA PHE A 727 2.55 -6.75 1.06
C PHE A 727 1.33 -7.67 1.09
N ALA A 728 0.27 -7.32 0.36
CA ALA A 728 -0.95 -8.12 0.30
C ALA A 728 -1.26 -8.48 -1.15
N GLY A 729 -1.65 -9.71 -1.44
CA GLY A 729 -1.88 -10.08 -2.83
C GLY A 729 -2.37 -11.49 -3.01
N VAL A 730 -2.33 -11.94 -4.26
CA VAL A 730 -2.85 -13.25 -4.67
C VAL A 730 -1.77 -14.06 -5.38
N GLY A 731 -1.56 -15.29 -4.93
CA GLY A 731 -0.79 -16.30 -5.66
C GLY A 731 0.72 -16.11 -5.63
N MET A 732 1.28 -15.54 -4.56
CA MET A 732 2.75 -15.53 -4.41
C MET A 732 3.25 -16.91 -4.00
N PRO A 733 4.23 -17.48 -4.71
CA PRO A 733 4.83 -18.74 -4.32
C PRO A 733 5.57 -18.66 -2.98
N GLU A 734 5.62 -19.78 -2.25
CA GLU A 734 6.23 -19.85 -0.92
C GLU A 734 7.70 -19.44 -0.92
N ALA A 735 8.49 -19.93 -1.88
CA ALA A 735 9.90 -19.58 -1.99
C ALA A 735 10.11 -18.07 -2.22
N LEU A 736 9.31 -17.45 -3.08
CA LEU A 736 9.35 -16.00 -3.29
C LEU A 736 8.92 -15.25 -2.02
N SER A 737 7.86 -15.71 -1.35
CA SER A 737 7.40 -15.14 -0.07
C SER A 737 8.51 -15.13 0.99
N LYS A 738 9.28 -16.23 1.12
CA LYS A 738 10.41 -16.30 2.07
C LYS A 738 11.48 -15.27 1.73
N ARG A 739 11.85 -15.15 0.46
CA ARG A 739 12.86 -14.17 0.00
C ARG A 739 12.41 -12.72 0.20
N VAL A 740 11.12 -12.43 0.00
CA VAL A 740 10.53 -11.11 0.32
C VAL A 740 10.70 -10.81 1.81
N LEU A 741 10.37 -11.75 2.69
CA LEU A 741 10.52 -11.59 4.15
C LEU A 741 11.98 -11.48 4.59
N GLU A 742 12.90 -12.17 3.90
CA GLU A 742 14.34 -12.08 4.17
C GLU A 742 14.92 -10.70 3.82
N ARG A 743 14.53 -10.13 2.67
CA ARG A 743 14.96 -8.80 2.22
C ARG A 743 14.27 -7.68 2.98
N PHE A 744 12.96 -7.79 3.19
CA PHE A 744 12.12 -6.75 3.80
C PHE A 744 11.60 -7.21 5.18
N ARG A 745 12.51 -7.43 6.13
CA ARG A 745 12.21 -8.05 7.45
C ARG A 745 11.17 -7.31 8.30
N SER A 746 10.97 -6.02 8.08
CA SER A 746 9.98 -5.19 8.77
C SER A 746 8.56 -5.33 8.19
N VAL A 747 8.40 -6.03 7.06
CA VAL A 747 7.16 -6.11 6.30
C VAL A 747 6.51 -7.47 6.48
N LYS A 748 5.18 -7.50 6.59
CA LYS A 748 4.39 -8.73 6.56
C LYS A 748 3.96 -9.06 5.14
N VAL A 749 3.78 -10.35 4.87
CA VAL A 749 3.17 -10.84 3.63
C VAL A 749 1.82 -11.45 3.96
N MET A 750 0.79 -11.07 3.22
CA MET A 750 -0.55 -11.65 3.34
C MET A 750 -1.05 -12.13 1.98
N GLU A 751 -1.32 -13.43 1.92
CA GLU A 751 -1.98 -14.05 0.78
C GLU A 751 -3.50 -13.97 0.92
N ILE A 752 -4.15 -13.71 -0.22
CA ILE A 752 -5.59 -13.68 -0.41
C ILE A 752 -5.90 -14.72 -1.50
N PHE A 753 -7.01 -15.44 -1.32
CA PHE A 753 -7.58 -16.28 -2.35
C PHE A 753 -9.05 -15.90 -2.54
N VAL A 754 -9.42 -15.60 -3.77
CA VAL A 754 -10.81 -15.35 -4.14
C VAL A 754 -11.18 -16.35 -5.22
N ALA A 755 -12.10 -17.25 -4.90
CA ALA A 755 -12.54 -18.25 -5.84
C ALA A 755 -13.21 -17.61 -7.06
N ARG A 756 -12.93 -18.14 -8.24
CA ARG A 756 -13.55 -17.66 -9.48
C ARG A 756 -14.93 -18.29 -9.64
N GLY A 757 -15.93 -17.46 -9.95
CA GLY A 757 -17.32 -17.90 -10.18
C GLY A 757 -18.12 -18.22 -8.91
N SER A 758 -17.56 -18.00 -7.72
CA SER A 758 -18.24 -18.13 -6.43
C SER A 758 -17.92 -16.98 -5.48
N ASN A 759 -18.56 -16.98 -4.31
CA ASN A 759 -18.38 -15.99 -3.24
C ASN A 759 -17.44 -16.51 -2.13
N ALA A 760 -16.49 -17.40 -2.45
CA ALA A 760 -15.48 -17.84 -1.49
C ALA A 760 -14.28 -16.88 -1.47
N TYR A 761 -14.01 -16.33 -0.28
CA TYR A 761 -12.90 -15.43 0.00
C TYR A 761 -12.12 -15.96 1.21
N LEU A 762 -10.82 -16.22 1.02
CA LEU A 762 -9.92 -16.71 2.05
C LEU A 762 -8.71 -15.77 2.17
N ALA A 763 -8.15 -15.62 3.37
CA ALA A 763 -6.96 -14.78 3.57
C ALA A 763 -6.09 -15.23 4.75
N ASN A 764 -4.77 -15.03 4.64
CA ASN A 764 -3.80 -15.29 5.70
C ASN A 764 -3.69 -14.14 6.72
N VAL A 765 -4.73 -13.92 7.52
CA VAL A 765 -4.78 -12.77 8.45
C VAL A 765 -3.66 -12.83 9.51
N SER A 766 -3.17 -14.02 9.85
CA SER A 766 -2.08 -14.20 10.81
C SER A 766 -0.72 -13.76 10.24
N CYS A 767 -0.55 -13.84 8.92
CA CYS A 767 0.69 -13.62 8.19
C CYS A 767 1.86 -14.50 8.71
N LYS A 768 1.57 -15.62 9.39
CA LYS A 768 2.59 -16.46 10.03
C LYS A 768 3.26 -17.41 9.06
N LYS A 769 2.46 -18.06 8.19
CA LYS A 769 2.96 -19.04 7.23
C LYS A 769 3.25 -18.36 5.89
N PRO A 770 4.45 -18.55 5.30
CA PRO A 770 4.76 -18.04 3.97
C PRO A 770 4.00 -18.81 2.89
N GLY A 771 3.81 -18.17 1.73
CA GLY A 771 3.14 -18.76 0.59
C GLY A 771 1.61 -18.81 0.71
N PRO A 772 0.93 -19.47 -0.24
CA PRO A 772 -0.52 -19.40 -0.44
C PRO A 772 -1.28 -20.28 0.56
N VAL A 773 -1.10 -20.00 1.84
CA VAL A 773 -1.83 -20.59 2.96
C VAL A 773 -2.86 -19.59 3.43
N VAL A 774 -4.13 -19.97 3.46
CA VAL A 774 -5.25 -19.07 3.71
C VAL A 774 -6.29 -19.73 4.62
N GLN A 775 -7.12 -18.90 5.25
CA GLN A 775 -8.22 -19.34 6.09
C GLN A 775 -9.50 -18.63 5.68
N SER A 776 -10.64 -19.28 5.92
CA SER A 776 -11.95 -18.67 5.67
C SER A 776 -12.14 -17.44 6.56
N ILE A 777 -12.76 -16.40 6.00
CA ILE A 777 -13.11 -15.19 6.74
C ILE A 777 -14.63 -15.12 6.95
N PRO A 778 -15.11 -14.40 7.97
CA PRO A 778 -16.55 -14.24 8.19
C PRO A 778 -17.26 -13.65 6.96
N GLY A 779 -18.35 -14.30 6.58
CA GLY A 779 -19.21 -13.96 5.43
C GLY A 779 -18.67 -14.35 4.05
N SER A 780 -17.54 -15.07 3.98
CA SER A 780 -17.24 -15.93 2.83
C SER A 780 -18.27 -17.06 2.73
N SER A 781 -18.54 -17.55 1.51
CA SER A 781 -19.27 -18.81 1.32
C SER A 781 -18.62 -19.96 2.10
N ASP A 782 -19.45 -20.89 2.56
CA ASP A 782 -18.99 -22.19 3.07
C ASP A 782 -18.12 -22.88 2.01
N ILE A 783 -17.04 -23.51 2.44
CA ILE A 783 -16.10 -24.23 1.58
C ILE A 783 -15.98 -25.69 2.01
N GLY A 784 -15.76 -26.57 1.05
CA GLY A 784 -15.55 -28.00 1.26
C GLY A 784 -14.49 -28.54 0.32
N LEU A 785 -13.74 -29.55 0.77
CA LEU A 785 -12.75 -30.25 -0.05
C LEU A 785 -13.20 -31.69 -0.27
N VAL A 786 -13.23 -32.14 -1.53
CA VAL A 786 -13.71 -33.47 -1.91
C VAL A 786 -12.70 -34.21 -2.79
N TYR A 787 -12.72 -35.54 -2.73
CA TYR A 787 -11.95 -36.35 -3.67
C TYR A 787 -12.49 -36.18 -5.09
N TRP A 788 -11.58 -36.14 -6.08
CA TRP A 788 -11.91 -35.93 -7.48
C TRP A 788 -11.26 -36.98 -8.38
N ASP A 789 -12.03 -37.58 -9.27
CA ASP A 789 -11.54 -38.46 -10.34
C ASP A 789 -11.20 -37.57 -11.55
N PHE A 790 -9.91 -37.31 -11.77
CA PHE A 790 -9.44 -36.44 -12.85
C PHE A 790 -9.61 -37.06 -14.24
N GLU A 791 -9.61 -38.39 -14.34
CA GLU A 791 -9.77 -39.10 -15.62
C GLU A 791 -11.20 -38.96 -16.14
N LYS A 792 -12.18 -39.15 -15.25
CA LYS A 792 -13.61 -38.99 -15.57
C LYS A 792 -14.12 -37.56 -15.38
N ASN A 793 -13.30 -36.69 -14.81
CA ASN A 793 -13.63 -35.33 -14.41
C ASN A 793 -14.93 -35.25 -13.58
N GLN A 794 -15.03 -36.08 -12.54
CA GLN A 794 -16.21 -36.15 -11.67
C GLN A 794 -15.78 -36.40 -10.21
N PRO A 795 -16.59 -36.01 -9.22
CA PRO A 795 -16.27 -36.26 -7.82
C PRO A 795 -16.49 -37.73 -7.45
N PHE A 796 -15.81 -38.20 -6.39
CA PHE A 796 -16.13 -39.50 -5.78
C PHE A 796 -17.40 -39.40 -4.93
N LEU A 797 -18.23 -40.43 -5.01
CA LEU A 797 -19.47 -40.56 -4.23
C LEU A 797 -19.33 -41.64 -3.16
N ASP A 798 -19.95 -41.41 -2.01
CA ASP A 798 -20.09 -42.38 -0.94
C ASP A 798 -21.25 -43.35 -1.21
N ALA A 799 -21.46 -44.32 -0.31
CA ALA A 799 -22.53 -45.31 -0.44
C ALA A 799 -23.95 -44.71 -0.38
N ALA A 800 -24.10 -43.48 0.12
CA ALA A 800 -25.37 -42.76 0.20
C ALA A 800 -25.59 -41.82 -1.00
N GLY A 801 -24.60 -41.68 -1.88
CA GLY A 801 -24.65 -40.81 -3.06
C GLY A 801 -24.22 -39.36 -2.81
N TYR A 802 -23.58 -39.07 -1.67
CA TYR A 802 -22.98 -37.77 -1.36
C TYR A 802 -21.51 -37.72 -1.77
N LEU A 803 -20.95 -36.53 -1.95
CA LEU A 803 -19.54 -36.38 -2.32
C LEU A 803 -18.62 -36.71 -1.14
N CYS A 804 -17.53 -37.43 -1.41
CA CYS A 804 -16.58 -37.85 -0.39
C CYS A 804 -15.64 -36.70 0.04
N PRO A 805 -15.73 -36.17 1.27
CA PRO A 805 -14.78 -35.18 1.77
C PRO A 805 -13.39 -35.78 1.99
N VAL A 806 -12.35 -34.96 1.84
CA VAL A 806 -10.97 -35.37 2.12
C VAL A 806 -10.61 -35.14 3.60
N PRO A 807 -9.82 -36.02 4.24
CA PRO A 807 -9.31 -35.78 5.58
C PRO A 807 -8.18 -34.74 5.58
N VAL A 808 -7.86 -34.22 6.76
CA VAL A 808 -6.69 -33.33 6.97
C VAL A 808 -5.43 -33.98 6.41
N GLY A 809 -4.60 -33.18 5.72
CA GLY A 809 -3.38 -33.63 5.05
C GLY A 809 -3.58 -34.27 3.68
N SER A 810 -4.82 -34.40 3.19
CA SER A 810 -5.10 -34.93 1.84
C SER A 810 -5.50 -33.82 0.87
N VAL A 811 -5.10 -33.97 -0.39
CA VAL A 811 -5.43 -33.04 -1.47
C VAL A 811 -6.87 -33.29 -1.93
N GLY A 812 -7.66 -32.22 -2.06
CA GLY A 812 -9.03 -32.27 -2.58
C GLY A 812 -9.36 -31.11 -3.49
N MET A 813 -10.41 -31.28 -4.29
CA MET A 813 -11.02 -30.23 -5.09
C MET A 813 -11.81 -29.29 -4.18
N LEU A 814 -11.56 -27.99 -4.27
CA LEU A 814 -12.30 -26.97 -3.53
C LEU A 814 -13.68 -26.75 -4.15
N LEU A 815 -14.71 -26.91 -3.32
CA LEU A 815 -16.09 -26.53 -3.59
C LEU A 815 -16.45 -25.30 -2.74
N ALA A 816 -17.26 -24.42 -3.31
CA ALA A 816 -17.86 -23.29 -2.59
C ALA A 816 -19.38 -23.39 -2.64
N LYS A 817 -20.05 -23.18 -1.51
CA LYS A 817 -21.51 -23.24 -1.46
C LYS A 817 -22.11 -22.13 -2.31
N ALA A 818 -23.05 -22.51 -3.16
CA ALA A 818 -23.68 -21.65 -4.13
C ALA A 818 -24.90 -20.96 -3.52
N ASP A 819 -25.07 -19.67 -3.81
CA ASP A 819 -26.33 -18.98 -3.56
C ASP A 819 -27.25 -19.19 -4.76
N THR A 820 -28.26 -20.04 -4.61
CA THR A 820 -29.22 -20.39 -5.67
C THR A 820 -30.15 -19.24 -6.05
N THR A 821 -30.15 -18.13 -5.30
CA THR A 821 -30.99 -16.96 -5.56
C THR A 821 -30.35 -15.94 -6.51
N ALA A 822 -29.05 -16.04 -6.78
CA ALA A 822 -28.28 -15.04 -7.52
C ALA A 822 -28.33 -15.19 -9.06
N GLY A 823 -28.88 -16.29 -9.59
CA GLY A 823 -29.23 -16.47 -11.02
C GLY A 823 -28.07 -16.48 -12.04
N HIS A 824 -26.84 -16.15 -11.64
CA HIS A 824 -25.66 -16.14 -12.51
C HIS A 824 -24.58 -17.07 -11.95
N HIS A 825 -24.48 -18.27 -12.53
CA HIS A 825 -23.42 -19.23 -12.20
C HIS A 825 -22.51 -19.42 -13.43
N ASP A 826 -21.27 -18.94 -13.34
CA ASP A 826 -20.24 -19.17 -14.37
C ASP A 826 -19.73 -20.63 -14.37
N SER A 827 -20.07 -21.42 -13.35
CA SER A 827 -19.72 -22.84 -13.20
C SER A 827 -20.97 -23.69 -12.94
N GLN A 828 -20.93 -24.97 -13.34
CA GLN A 828 -22.03 -25.89 -13.12
C GLN A 828 -22.27 -26.10 -11.62
N PRO A 829 -23.50 -25.86 -11.13
CA PRO A 829 -23.87 -26.21 -9.76
C PRO A 829 -23.95 -27.74 -9.61
N ILE A 830 -23.49 -28.23 -8.46
CA ILE A 830 -23.65 -29.62 -8.02
C ILE A 830 -24.61 -29.62 -6.84
N TYR A 831 -25.63 -30.50 -6.89
CA TYR A 831 -26.64 -30.65 -5.85
C TYR A 831 -26.43 -31.91 -5.02
N ASN A 832 -26.91 -31.91 -3.78
CA ASN A 832 -26.80 -33.05 -2.86
C ASN A 832 -25.33 -33.46 -2.62
N VAL A 833 -24.49 -32.48 -2.31
CA VAL A 833 -23.06 -32.62 -2.09
C VAL A 833 -22.76 -33.22 -0.74
N PHE A 834 -23.19 -32.58 0.35
CA PHE A 834 -23.00 -33.10 1.70
C PHE A 834 -24.33 -33.44 2.38
N GLU A 835 -25.42 -32.83 1.94
CA GLU A 835 -26.77 -33.08 2.44
C GLU A 835 -27.82 -32.89 1.35
N LYS A 836 -29.00 -33.50 1.52
CA LYS A 836 -30.07 -33.39 0.51
C LYS A 836 -30.51 -31.94 0.31
N GLY A 837 -30.43 -31.45 -0.93
CA GLY A 837 -30.89 -30.13 -1.34
C GLY A 837 -29.87 -29.00 -1.22
N ASP A 838 -28.66 -29.27 -0.71
CA ASP A 838 -27.58 -28.29 -0.80
C ASP A 838 -27.10 -28.12 -2.25
N CYS A 839 -26.42 -27.00 -2.52
CA CYS A 839 -25.94 -26.64 -3.84
C CYS A 839 -24.55 -26.01 -3.71
N TRP A 840 -23.59 -26.50 -4.50
CA TRP A 840 -22.20 -26.05 -4.48
C TRP A 840 -21.66 -25.84 -5.88
N GLN A 841 -20.58 -25.09 -5.99
CA GLN A 841 -19.87 -24.82 -7.23
C GLN A 841 -18.43 -25.33 -7.14
N VAL A 842 -17.98 -25.95 -8.23
CA VAL A 842 -16.59 -26.40 -8.37
C VAL A 842 -15.70 -25.21 -8.73
N SER A 843 -14.61 -25.03 -7.98
CA SER A 843 -13.64 -23.96 -8.25
C SER A 843 -12.65 -24.30 -9.38
N GLY A 844 -12.27 -25.58 -9.49
CA GLY A 844 -11.15 -26.03 -10.33
C GLY A 844 -9.78 -25.85 -9.68
N ASP A 845 -9.74 -25.47 -8.39
CA ASP A 845 -8.54 -25.27 -7.59
C ASP A 845 -8.40 -26.40 -6.56
N LEU A 846 -7.18 -26.93 -6.43
CA LEU A 846 -6.83 -27.99 -5.49
C LEU A 846 -6.24 -27.42 -4.22
N PHE A 847 -6.71 -27.92 -3.09
CA PHE A 847 -6.27 -27.50 -1.77
C PHE A 847 -6.00 -28.70 -0.87
N MET A 848 -5.24 -28.45 0.19
CA MET A 848 -5.05 -29.36 1.30
C MET A 848 -5.25 -28.58 2.60
N VAL A 849 -5.97 -29.16 3.56
CA VAL A 849 -6.06 -28.61 4.93
C VAL A 849 -4.89 -29.15 5.74
N ASP A 850 -4.14 -28.27 6.38
CA ASP A 850 -3.03 -28.67 7.26
C ASP A 850 -3.47 -28.95 8.70
N GLU A 851 -2.52 -29.33 9.57
CA GLU A 851 -2.79 -29.68 10.96
C GLU A 851 -3.33 -28.51 11.80
N ASP A 852 -3.10 -27.26 11.37
CA ASP A 852 -3.62 -26.05 12.01
C ASP A 852 -5.02 -25.67 11.48
N GLY A 853 -5.57 -26.43 10.53
CA GLY A 853 -6.86 -26.16 9.90
C GLY A 853 -6.80 -25.08 8.81
N GLU A 854 -5.60 -24.72 8.33
CA GLU A 854 -5.41 -23.73 7.27
C GLU A 854 -5.38 -24.40 5.89
N TYR A 855 -5.91 -23.71 4.87
CA TYR A 855 -6.00 -24.19 3.50
C TYR A 855 -4.75 -23.81 2.73
N ARG A 856 -4.01 -24.81 2.25
CA ARG A 856 -2.83 -24.64 1.40
C ARG A 856 -3.20 -24.89 -0.06
N PHE A 857 -2.96 -23.90 -0.92
CA PHE A 857 -3.15 -24.05 -2.36
C PHE A 857 -2.13 -25.04 -2.93
N ILE A 858 -2.61 -26.03 -3.70
CA ILE A 858 -1.79 -27.11 -4.26
C ILE A 858 -1.55 -26.92 -5.76
N ASP A 859 -2.61 -26.71 -6.56
CA ASP A 859 -2.51 -26.36 -7.98
C ASP A 859 -3.90 -26.06 -8.57
N LYS A 860 -3.95 -25.66 -9.85
CA LYS A 860 -5.18 -25.68 -10.65
C LYS A 860 -5.26 -26.99 -11.42
N VAL A 861 -6.46 -27.54 -11.59
CA VAL A 861 -6.63 -28.80 -12.36
C VAL A 861 -6.10 -28.68 -13.78
N VAL A 862 -6.27 -27.52 -14.42
CA VAL A 862 -5.76 -27.26 -15.78
C VAL A 862 -4.23 -27.28 -15.90
N ASN A 863 -3.50 -27.24 -14.77
CA ASN A 863 -2.05 -27.28 -14.76
C ASN A 863 -1.48 -28.67 -14.51
N LEU A 864 -2.30 -29.65 -14.08
CA LEU A 864 -1.81 -30.98 -13.73
C LEU A 864 -1.11 -31.65 -14.92
N ILE A 865 -0.09 -32.44 -14.63
CA ILE A 865 0.68 -33.19 -15.63
C ILE A 865 0.12 -34.60 -15.70
N HIS A 866 -0.38 -35.01 -16.86
CA HIS A 866 -0.92 -36.36 -17.04
C HIS A 866 0.21 -37.31 -17.42
N THR A 867 0.78 -37.99 -16.42
CA THR A 867 1.81 -39.01 -16.64
C THR A 867 1.19 -40.39 -16.85
N GLU A 868 1.99 -41.38 -17.23
CA GLU A 868 1.53 -42.77 -17.38
C GLU A 868 1.01 -43.39 -16.08
N ASP A 869 1.50 -42.91 -14.94
CA ASP A 869 1.18 -43.45 -13.63
C ASP A 869 0.05 -42.70 -12.90
N ASP A 870 0.04 -41.37 -13.00
CA ASP A 870 -0.81 -40.50 -12.18
C ASP A 870 -0.89 -39.05 -12.72
N TRP A 871 -1.80 -38.25 -12.15
CA TRP A 871 -1.91 -36.82 -12.34
C TRP A 871 -1.05 -36.06 -11.33
N LEU A 872 -0.02 -35.36 -11.81
CA LEU A 872 0.97 -34.71 -10.94
C LEU A 872 0.75 -33.20 -10.83
N PRO A 873 0.65 -32.64 -9.60
CA PRO A 873 0.70 -31.20 -9.37
C PRO A 873 2.07 -30.60 -9.75
N THR A 874 2.04 -29.43 -10.38
CA THR A 874 3.24 -28.73 -10.85
C THR A 874 3.98 -28.00 -9.74
N LEU A 875 3.26 -27.47 -8.74
CA LEU A 875 3.85 -26.61 -7.70
C LEU A 875 4.90 -27.34 -6.84
N ALA A 876 4.77 -28.66 -6.62
CA ALA A 876 5.80 -29.42 -5.90
C ALA A 876 7.14 -29.41 -6.64
N ILE A 877 7.11 -29.54 -7.97
CA ILE A 877 8.29 -29.49 -8.84
C ILE A 877 8.89 -28.08 -8.82
N GLU A 878 8.03 -27.06 -8.93
CA GLU A 878 8.46 -25.65 -8.90
C GLU A 878 9.13 -25.28 -7.59
N ASN A 879 8.52 -25.65 -6.45
CA ASN A 879 9.07 -25.40 -5.12
C ASN A 879 10.43 -26.08 -4.92
N ALA A 880 10.59 -27.33 -5.39
CA ALA A 880 11.87 -28.03 -5.30
C ALA A 880 12.96 -27.31 -6.10
N VAL A 881 12.67 -26.96 -7.35
CA VAL A 881 13.62 -26.25 -8.23
C VAL A 881 13.96 -24.85 -7.68
N TRP A 882 12.99 -24.18 -7.05
CA TRP A 882 13.20 -22.85 -6.46
C TRP A 882 14.15 -22.78 -5.27
N GLU A 883 14.50 -23.90 -4.62
CA GLU A 883 15.53 -23.89 -3.57
C GLU A 883 16.93 -23.51 -4.09
N LEU A 884 17.15 -23.54 -5.41
CA LEU A 884 18.41 -23.14 -6.00
C LEU A 884 18.52 -21.61 -6.04
N ASP A 885 19.51 -21.05 -5.34
CA ASP A 885 19.79 -19.60 -5.33
C ASP A 885 20.03 -18.99 -6.71
N SER A 886 20.51 -19.81 -7.66
CA SER A 886 20.72 -19.39 -9.05
C SER A 886 19.40 -19.15 -9.81
N ILE A 887 18.26 -19.60 -9.29
CA ILE A 887 16.96 -19.53 -9.94
C ILE A 887 16.17 -18.33 -9.42
N SER A 888 15.71 -17.50 -10.36
CA SER A 888 14.78 -16.40 -10.12
C SER A 888 13.33 -16.87 -10.23
N THR A 889 13.00 -17.73 -11.20
CA THR A 889 11.65 -18.29 -11.39
C THR A 889 11.69 -19.69 -11.99
N ALA A 890 10.74 -20.55 -11.59
CA ALA A 890 10.53 -21.87 -12.16
C ALA A 890 9.04 -22.04 -12.51
N ALA A 891 8.76 -22.79 -13.58
CA ALA A 891 7.43 -23.20 -13.97
C ALA A 891 7.47 -24.64 -14.48
N ALA A 892 6.80 -25.54 -13.80
CA ALA A 892 6.65 -26.93 -14.22
C ALA A 892 5.42 -27.10 -15.10
N TYR A 893 5.52 -28.00 -16.06
CA TYR A 893 4.47 -28.26 -17.05
C TYR A 893 4.63 -29.67 -17.63
N GLY A 894 3.55 -30.19 -18.20
CA GLY A 894 3.57 -31.45 -18.92
C GLY A 894 4.18 -31.28 -20.30
N LEU A 895 5.22 -32.04 -20.59
CA LEU A 895 5.88 -32.05 -21.88
C LEU A 895 5.43 -33.26 -22.68
N SER A 896 4.77 -33.00 -23.82
CA SER A 896 4.49 -34.04 -24.81
C SER A 896 5.76 -34.38 -25.60
N ILE A 897 6.07 -35.67 -25.71
CA ILE A 897 7.20 -36.17 -26.49
C ILE A 897 6.65 -37.03 -27.63
N GLU A 898 7.07 -36.72 -28.85
CA GLU A 898 6.70 -37.45 -30.06
C GLU A 898 6.90 -38.98 -29.90
N GLY A 899 5.85 -39.76 -30.12
CA GLY A 899 5.84 -41.21 -29.97
C GLY A 899 5.51 -41.72 -28.56
N TYR A 900 5.35 -40.85 -27.58
CA TYR A 900 4.93 -41.18 -26.22
C TYR A 900 3.50 -40.66 -25.96
N SER A 901 2.65 -41.50 -25.35
CA SER A 901 1.20 -41.24 -25.22
C SER A 901 0.80 -40.39 -24.03
N HIS A 902 1.69 -40.23 -23.05
CA HIS A 902 1.48 -39.42 -21.85
C HIS A 902 2.44 -38.24 -21.85
N GLU A 903 2.25 -37.31 -20.91
CA GLU A 903 3.20 -36.23 -20.69
C GLU A 903 4.32 -36.68 -19.75
N VAL A 904 5.50 -36.07 -19.91
CA VAL A 904 6.56 -36.17 -18.90
C VAL A 904 6.69 -34.85 -18.15
N PRO A 905 7.05 -34.86 -16.86
CA PRO A 905 7.29 -33.62 -16.14
C PRO A 905 8.47 -32.86 -16.73
N ALA A 906 8.30 -31.56 -16.99
CA ALA A 906 9.37 -30.65 -17.38
C ALA A 906 9.28 -29.38 -16.54
N ALA A 907 10.37 -28.62 -16.45
CA ALA A 907 10.34 -27.28 -15.87
C ALA A 907 11.12 -26.27 -16.72
N ALA A 908 10.53 -25.10 -16.89
CA ALA A 908 11.21 -23.92 -17.39
C ALA A 908 11.77 -23.14 -16.20
N VAL A 909 12.98 -22.59 -16.33
CA VAL A 909 13.65 -21.82 -15.28
C VAL A 909 14.23 -20.53 -15.85
N LEU A 910 14.12 -19.45 -15.07
CA LEU A 910 14.77 -18.17 -15.32
C LEU A 910 15.86 -18.00 -14.27
N LEU A 911 17.07 -17.67 -14.70
CA LEU A 911 18.23 -17.51 -13.81
C LEU A 911 18.30 -16.09 -13.25
N ARG A 912 18.84 -15.96 -12.03
CA ARG A 912 19.06 -14.67 -11.38
C ARG A 912 20.28 -13.97 -11.96
N GLY A 913 20.10 -12.75 -12.48
CA GLY A 913 21.21 -11.93 -12.99
C GLY A 913 22.08 -12.69 -14.01
N LYS A 914 23.37 -12.83 -13.70
CA LYS A 914 24.35 -13.56 -14.53
C LYS A 914 24.68 -14.97 -13.99
N ALA A 915 23.85 -15.52 -13.10
CA ALA A 915 24.05 -16.85 -12.54
C ALA A 915 24.07 -17.94 -13.62
N LYS A 916 24.73 -19.06 -13.31
CA LYS A 916 24.73 -20.27 -14.14
C LYS A 916 24.11 -21.41 -13.34
N LEU A 917 23.36 -22.27 -14.02
CA LEU A 917 22.78 -23.45 -13.39
C LEU A 917 23.83 -24.56 -13.25
N ASN A 918 24.09 -25.00 -12.02
CA ASN A 918 24.96 -26.14 -11.75
C ASN A 918 24.14 -27.44 -11.83
N ALA A 919 24.51 -28.33 -12.74
CA ALA A 919 23.78 -29.59 -12.98
C ALA A 919 23.85 -30.56 -11.78
N GLN A 920 24.94 -30.54 -11.01
CA GLN A 920 25.10 -31.40 -9.84
C GLN A 920 24.19 -30.91 -8.70
N GLU A 921 24.21 -29.60 -8.40
CA GLU A 921 23.30 -29.00 -7.41
C GLU A 921 21.83 -29.24 -7.77
N LEU A 922 21.46 -29.05 -9.04
CA LEU A 922 20.12 -29.35 -9.55
C LEU A 922 19.75 -30.82 -9.32
N THR A 923 20.68 -31.74 -9.61
CA THR A 923 20.46 -33.17 -9.37
C THR A 923 20.23 -33.44 -7.89
N ASP A 924 21.06 -32.88 -7.01
CA ASP A 924 21.00 -33.14 -5.57
C ASP A 924 19.71 -32.58 -4.96
N VAL A 925 19.27 -31.39 -5.36
CA VAL A 925 18.02 -30.78 -4.90
C VAL A 925 16.80 -31.57 -5.37
N VAL A 926 16.71 -31.85 -6.68
CA VAL A 926 15.56 -32.57 -7.26
C VAL A 926 15.47 -33.99 -6.70
N THR A 927 16.58 -34.72 -6.57
CA THR A 927 16.56 -36.10 -6.09
C THR A 927 16.28 -36.21 -4.60
N ARG A 928 16.66 -35.20 -3.80
CA ARG A 928 16.37 -35.10 -2.37
C ARG A 928 14.90 -34.79 -2.07
N GLN A 929 14.27 -33.93 -2.87
CA GLN A 929 12.93 -33.42 -2.59
C GLN A 929 11.80 -34.13 -3.35
N LEU A 930 12.08 -34.65 -4.55
CA LEU A 930 11.05 -35.22 -5.42
C LEU A 930 11.21 -36.74 -5.57
N ASP A 931 10.07 -37.42 -5.47
CA ASP A 931 9.94 -38.82 -5.84
C ASP A 931 10.27 -39.02 -7.32
N LYS A 932 10.74 -40.22 -7.67
CA LYS A 932 11.25 -40.53 -9.02
C LYS A 932 10.30 -40.11 -10.15
N LYS A 933 8.98 -40.27 -9.94
CA LYS A 933 7.93 -39.96 -10.92
C LYS A 933 7.71 -38.46 -11.15
N SER A 934 7.96 -37.64 -10.13
CA SER A 934 7.75 -36.18 -10.18
C SER A 934 9.00 -35.40 -10.60
N ARG A 935 10.13 -36.08 -10.82
CA ARG A 935 11.37 -35.42 -11.22
C ARG A 935 11.24 -34.89 -12.65
N PRO A 936 11.50 -33.59 -12.90
CA PRO A 936 11.42 -33.04 -14.23
C PRO A 936 12.45 -33.69 -15.14
N VAL A 937 11.98 -34.37 -16.18
CA VAL A 937 12.80 -35.06 -17.18
C VAL A 937 13.60 -34.06 -18.01
N VAL A 938 13.06 -32.86 -18.21
CA VAL A 938 13.71 -31.76 -18.93
C VAL A 938 13.64 -30.47 -18.10
N ILE A 939 14.77 -29.78 -17.99
CA ILE A 939 14.86 -28.41 -17.48
C ILE A 939 15.26 -27.49 -18.64
N ARG A 940 14.47 -26.44 -18.91
CA ARG A 940 14.74 -25.41 -19.94
C ARG A 940 15.13 -24.11 -19.27
N ILE A 941 16.29 -23.56 -19.61
CA ILE A 941 16.69 -22.21 -19.21
C ILE A 941 16.13 -21.21 -20.22
N MET A 942 15.24 -20.37 -19.72
CA MET A 942 14.54 -19.34 -20.49
C MET A 942 15.29 -18.02 -20.40
N THR A 943 15.15 -17.18 -21.43
CA THR A 943 15.56 -15.77 -21.38
C THR A 943 14.48 -14.87 -20.78
N SER A 944 13.21 -15.25 -20.98
CA SER A 944 12.05 -14.63 -20.37
C SER A 944 10.95 -15.69 -20.18
N MET A 945 10.10 -15.50 -19.17
CA MET A 945 8.95 -16.37 -18.95
C MET A 945 7.74 -15.84 -19.72
N PRO A 946 6.89 -16.71 -20.29
CA PRO A 946 5.62 -16.27 -20.84
C PRO A 946 4.70 -15.87 -19.67
N MET A 947 4.47 -14.57 -19.49
CA MET A 947 3.64 -14.02 -18.42
C MET A 947 2.30 -13.53 -18.95
N THR A 948 1.26 -13.58 -18.13
CA THR A 948 0.02 -12.80 -18.32
C THR A 948 0.27 -11.34 -17.96
N LEU A 949 -0.65 -10.44 -18.32
CA LEU A 949 -0.59 -9.04 -17.87
C LEU A 949 -0.64 -8.91 -16.35
N GLY A 950 -1.36 -9.81 -15.66
CA GLY A 950 -1.38 -9.95 -14.20
C GLY A 950 -0.18 -10.69 -13.60
N GLN A 951 0.93 -10.83 -14.35
CA GLN A 951 2.20 -11.40 -13.88
C GLN A 951 2.10 -12.85 -13.35
N GLN A 952 1.23 -13.65 -13.96
CA GLN A 952 1.16 -15.10 -13.77
C GLN A 952 1.82 -15.83 -14.94
N ILE A 953 2.46 -16.97 -14.69
CA ILE A 953 3.13 -17.73 -15.75
C ILE A 953 2.11 -18.48 -16.60
N ARG A 954 2.18 -18.32 -17.92
CA ARG A 954 1.35 -19.02 -18.92
C ARG A 954 1.93 -20.40 -19.22
N LYS A 955 1.67 -21.36 -18.32
CA LYS A 955 2.18 -22.75 -18.45
C LYS A 955 1.76 -23.42 -19.75
N GLN A 956 0.56 -23.15 -20.27
CA GLN A 956 0.11 -23.70 -21.55
C GLN A 956 1.03 -23.33 -22.72
N SER A 957 1.53 -22.08 -22.76
CA SER A 957 2.46 -21.68 -23.81
C SER A 957 3.76 -22.47 -23.78
N LEU A 958 4.20 -22.91 -22.59
CA LEU A 958 5.37 -23.79 -22.44
C LEU A 958 5.07 -25.22 -22.93
N ARG A 959 3.84 -25.71 -22.67
CA ARG A 959 3.36 -27.02 -23.15
C ARG A 959 3.30 -27.04 -24.68
N ASP A 960 2.70 -26.02 -25.28
CA ASP A 960 2.50 -25.90 -26.73
C ASP A 960 3.82 -25.77 -27.49
N GLU A 961 4.81 -25.06 -26.92
CA GLU A 961 6.14 -24.88 -27.51
C GLU A 961 6.98 -26.16 -27.48
N GLY A 962 6.78 -27.03 -26.49
CA GLY A 962 7.52 -28.28 -26.31
C GLY A 962 9.03 -28.08 -26.14
N ILE A 963 9.83 -28.74 -27.00
CA ILE A 963 11.30 -28.57 -27.06
C ILE A 963 11.67 -27.95 -28.43
N PRO A 964 11.81 -26.62 -28.52
CA PRO A 964 12.26 -25.97 -29.75
C PRO A 964 13.75 -26.25 -30.02
N GLU A 965 14.22 -26.08 -31.27
CA GLU A 965 15.64 -26.27 -31.61
C GLU A 965 16.58 -25.36 -30.81
N SER A 966 16.13 -24.15 -30.47
CA SER A 966 16.87 -23.20 -29.63
C SER A 966 17.16 -23.76 -28.23
N ALA A 967 16.30 -24.63 -27.69
CA ALA A 967 16.51 -25.28 -26.40
C ALA A 967 17.62 -26.34 -26.43
N LEU A 968 17.98 -26.85 -27.62
CA LEU A 968 19.03 -27.87 -27.79
C LEU A 968 20.44 -27.28 -27.90
N GLN A 969 20.56 -25.95 -27.84
CA GLN A 969 21.86 -25.28 -27.79
C GLN A 969 22.56 -25.56 -26.45
N ARG A 970 23.90 -25.59 -26.48
CA ARG A 970 24.71 -25.93 -25.31
C ARG A 970 24.39 -24.99 -24.13
N GLY A 971 23.99 -25.58 -23.00
CA GLY A 971 23.69 -24.85 -21.77
C GLY A 971 22.32 -24.17 -21.73
N LYS A 972 21.43 -24.43 -22.72
CA LYS A 972 20.04 -23.94 -22.70
C LYS A 972 19.05 -24.92 -22.08
N SER A 973 19.36 -26.22 -22.09
CA SER A 973 18.53 -27.23 -21.45
C SER A 973 19.35 -28.34 -20.82
N PHE A 974 18.75 -28.99 -19.84
CA PHE A 974 19.26 -30.20 -19.20
C PHE A 974 18.20 -31.29 -19.25
N TRP A 975 18.63 -32.54 -19.28
CA TRP A 975 17.74 -33.69 -19.17
C TRP A 975 18.22 -34.62 -18.07
N LEU A 976 17.27 -35.30 -17.40
CA LEU A 976 17.59 -36.29 -16.39
C LEU A 976 17.94 -37.60 -17.08
N ASN A 977 19.22 -37.97 -17.08
CA ASN A 977 19.66 -39.22 -17.70
C ASN A 977 19.26 -40.41 -16.80
N PRO A 978 18.39 -41.32 -17.27
CA PRO A 978 17.86 -42.41 -16.45
C PRO A 978 18.93 -43.43 -16.05
N LYS A 979 20.07 -43.49 -16.75
CA LYS A 979 21.17 -44.41 -16.44
C LYS A 979 22.06 -43.89 -15.32
N THR A 980 22.36 -42.59 -15.34
CA THR A 980 23.25 -41.95 -14.36
C THR A 980 22.49 -41.35 -13.19
N ALA A 981 21.17 -41.15 -13.33
CA ALA A 981 20.30 -40.40 -12.42
C ALA A 981 20.79 -38.95 -12.17
N LYS A 982 21.47 -38.36 -13.15
CA LYS A 982 22.00 -36.99 -13.10
C LYS A 982 21.46 -36.13 -14.24
N TYR A 983 21.39 -34.82 -13.99
CA TYR A 983 21.13 -33.86 -15.06
C TYR A 983 22.36 -33.66 -15.95
N GLU A 984 22.16 -33.79 -17.26
CA GLU A 984 23.17 -33.61 -18.28
C GLU A 984 22.69 -32.61 -19.33
N PRO A 985 23.56 -31.88 -20.05
CA PRO A 985 23.14 -30.96 -21.11
C PRO A 985 22.30 -31.67 -22.19
N LEU A 986 21.17 -31.06 -22.56
CA LEU A 986 20.29 -31.57 -23.60
C LEU A 986 20.72 -31.01 -24.98
N ASN A 987 21.01 -31.90 -25.92
CA ASN A 987 21.30 -31.63 -27.33
C ASN A 987 20.54 -32.63 -28.23
N LYS A 988 20.69 -32.53 -29.56
CA LYS A 988 20.03 -33.44 -30.52
C LYS A 988 20.30 -34.93 -30.22
N THR A 989 21.52 -35.28 -29.83
CA THR A 989 21.92 -36.67 -29.51
C THR A 989 21.27 -37.17 -28.21
N SER A 990 21.26 -36.37 -27.14
CA SER A 990 20.62 -36.77 -25.89
C SER A 990 19.10 -36.75 -25.98
N LEU A 991 18.50 -35.89 -26.82
CA LEU A 991 17.07 -35.92 -27.10
C LEU A 991 16.65 -37.25 -27.76
N ALA A 992 17.44 -37.75 -28.71
CA ALA A 992 17.20 -39.07 -29.30
C ALA A 992 17.31 -40.19 -28.25
N LYS A 993 18.26 -40.09 -27.31
CA LYS A 993 18.37 -41.03 -26.18
C LYS A 993 17.17 -40.97 -25.25
N LEU A 994 16.65 -39.78 -24.95
CA LEU A 994 15.46 -39.57 -24.14
C LEU A 994 14.22 -40.18 -24.81
N LYS A 995 13.99 -39.92 -26.11
CA LYS A 995 12.92 -40.54 -26.88
C LYS A 995 13.02 -42.09 -26.84
N ALA A 996 14.23 -42.62 -27.00
CA ALA A 996 14.46 -44.06 -26.94
C ALA A 996 14.23 -44.68 -25.55
N SER A 997 14.52 -43.96 -24.45
CA SER A 997 14.31 -44.49 -23.10
C SER A 997 12.82 -44.63 -22.75
N LEU A 998 11.99 -43.66 -23.16
CA LEU A 998 10.55 -43.69 -22.93
C LEU A 998 9.86 -44.82 -23.74
N ASN A 999 10.37 -45.12 -24.93
CA ASN A 999 9.83 -46.20 -25.76
C ASN A 999 10.25 -47.61 -25.31
N ARG A 1000 11.38 -47.75 -24.60
CA ARG A 1000 11.89 -49.06 -24.13
C ARG A 1000 11.14 -49.60 -22.91
N GLU A 1001 10.59 -48.74 -22.06
CA GLU A 1001 9.75 -49.18 -20.92
C GLU A 1001 8.48 -49.91 -21.42
N LYS A 1002 7.95 -49.56 -22.60
CA LYS A 1002 6.85 -50.29 -23.27
C LYS A 1002 7.21 -51.72 -23.71
N THR A 1003 8.49 -52.00 -24.02
CA THR A 1003 8.90 -53.34 -24.49
C THR A 1003 9.09 -54.31 -23.32
N LEU A 1004 9.64 -53.84 -22.19
CA LEU A 1004 9.86 -54.66 -21.00
C LEU A 1004 8.56 -55.05 -20.27
N LEU A 1005 7.51 -54.22 -20.33
CA LEU A 1005 6.20 -54.55 -19.76
C LEU A 1005 5.39 -55.53 -20.62
N LYS A 1006 5.60 -55.56 -21.95
CA LYS A 1006 4.98 -56.56 -22.85
C LYS A 1006 5.67 -57.92 -22.79
N ASP A 1007 7.00 -57.96 -22.64
CA ASP A 1007 7.74 -59.23 -22.57
C ASP A 1007 7.62 -59.94 -21.20
N GLY A 1008 7.10 -59.27 -20.17
CA GLY A 1008 6.87 -59.82 -18.84
C GLY A 1008 5.69 -60.79 -18.71
N GLN A 1009 4.83 -60.92 -19.73
CA GLN A 1009 3.66 -61.81 -19.71
C GLN A 1009 3.80 -63.11 -20.53
N THR A 1010 4.95 -63.34 -21.18
CA THR A 1010 5.16 -64.57 -21.97
C THR A 1010 6.54 -65.18 -21.72
N SER A 1011 6.73 -65.82 -20.56
CA SER A 1011 7.76 -66.86 -20.41
C SER A 1011 7.50 -67.75 -19.19
N THR A 1012 6.52 -68.65 -19.32
CA THR A 1012 6.51 -69.90 -18.58
C THR A 1012 7.32 -70.94 -19.36
N THR A 1013 8.49 -71.38 -18.86
CA THR A 1013 8.93 -72.80 -18.91
C THR A 1013 10.29 -73.07 -18.23
N LYS A 1014 10.23 -74.02 -17.29
CA LYS A 1014 11.15 -75.16 -17.02
C LYS A 1014 12.61 -74.96 -16.58
N THR A 1015 12.81 -75.10 -15.26
CA THR A 1015 13.70 -76.05 -14.54
C THR A 1015 14.97 -76.61 -15.20
N THR A 1016 16.14 -76.43 -14.56
CA THR A 1016 16.94 -77.54 -13.98
C THR A 1016 18.08 -77.04 -13.04
N PRO A 1017 18.43 -77.76 -11.95
CA PRO A 1017 19.48 -77.36 -10.99
C PRO A 1017 20.76 -78.23 -11.08
N LYS A 1018 21.94 -77.65 -10.80
CA LYS A 1018 23.23 -78.31 -10.44
C LYS A 1018 24.34 -77.23 -10.40
N LYS A 1019 25.43 -77.29 -9.65
CA LYS A 1019 25.90 -78.01 -8.44
C LYS A 1019 27.18 -77.24 -8.04
N GLN A 1020 27.46 -77.16 -6.74
CA GLN A 1020 28.68 -76.58 -6.17
C GLN A 1020 29.96 -77.35 -6.53
N ALA A 1021 31.10 -76.65 -6.47
CA ALA A 1021 32.43 -77.03 -5.93
C ALA A 1021 33.56 -76.55 -6.86
N ALA A 1022 34.78 -76.17 -6.45
CA ALA A 1022 35.40 -75.80 -5.18
C ALA A 1022 36.87 -75.44 -5.50
N SER A 1023 37.56 -74.87 -4.50
CA SER A 1023 39.03 -74.77 -4.32
C SER A 1023 39.71 -73.52 -4.93
N LYS A 1024 40.17 -72.53 -4.13
CA LYS A 1024 41.30 -72.48 -3.15
C LYS A 1024 42.68 -72.35 -3.85
N PRO A 1025 43.78 -71.93 -3.17
CA PRO A 1025 43.94 -70.89 -2.12
C PRO A 1025 45.31 -70.14 -2.13
N LYS A 1026 45.43 -69.07 -1.30
CA LYS A 1026 46.63 -68.59 -0.53
C LYS A 1026 47.85 -68.09 -1.35
N THR A 1027 48.57 -67.03 -0.98
CA THR A 1027 49.32 -66.74 0.26
C THR A 1027 49.64 -65.22 0.31
N LYS A 1028 49.35 -64.49 1.39
CA LYS A 1028 50.17 -64.20 2.61
C LYS A 1028 51.43 -63.35 2.41
N SER A 1029 51.44 -62.17 3.04
CA SER A 1029 52.35 -61.69 4.12
C SER A 1029 52.46 -60.16 4.03
N ALA A 1030 52.02 -59.35 5.01
CA ALA A 1030 52.40 -59.19 6.42
C ALA A 1030 53.56 -58.19 6.61
N GLN A 1031 53.26 -57.02 7.20
CA GLN A 1031 54.09 -56.42 8.24
C GLN A 1031 53.23 -55.52 9.14
N ASN A 1032 53.67 -55.40 10.39
CA ASN A 1032 52.90 -55.29 11.61
C ASN A 1032 53.67 -54.34 12.56
N LYS A 1033 52.96 -53.48 13.32
CA LYS A 1033 53.35 -52.90 14.63
C LYS A 1033 52.16 -52.03 15.11
N LYS A 1034 51.31 -52.50 16.04
CA LYS A 1034 51.36 -52.39 17.54
C LYS A 1034 51.35 -50.92 18.01
N SER A 1035 50.55 -50.44 18.97
CA SER A 1035 49.65 -50.98 20.04
C SER A 1035 48.98 -49.74 20.73
N VAL A 1036 47.85 -49.72 21.46
CA VAL A 1036 47.40 -50.50 22.65
C VAL A 1036 45.85 -50.36 22.86
N GLN A 1037 45.28 -51.44 23.44
CA GLN A 1037 43.92 -51.82 23.93
C GLN A 1037 43.11 -50.80 24.78
N LYS A 1038 41.76 -50.66 24.73
CA LYS A 1038 40.59 -51.54 25.15
C LYS A 1038 40.44 -51.71 26.69
N PRO A 1039 39.27 -52.05 27.33
CA PRO A 1039 38.00 -52.62 26.79
C PRO A 1039 36.64 -52.30 27.52
N ALA A 1040 35.55 -52.88 26.96
CA ALA A 1040 34.41 -53.57 27.66
C ALA A 1040 33.28 -52.73 28.31
N LEU A 1041 31.98 -53.11 28.38
CA LEU A 1041 31.14 -54.24 27.92
C LEU A 1041 29.67 -53.92 28.30
N LYS A 1042 28.68 -54.46 27.56
CA LYS A 1042 27.33 -54.96 27.97
C LYS A 1042 26.11 -54.36 27.24
N ARG A 1043 25.49 -55.22 26.44
CA ARG A 1043 24.04 -55.29 26.17
C ARG A 1043 23.28 -55.74 27.44
N PRO A 1044 21.99 -55.41 27.53
CA PRO A 1044 21.01 -56.43 27.86
C PRO A 1044 19.81 -56.47 26.89
N ALA A 1045 19.13 -57.63 26.96
CA ALA A 1045 18.07 -58.15 26.10
C ALA A 1045 16.67 -57.52 26.36
N PRO A 1046 15.64 -57.79 25.51
CA PRO A 1046 14.31 -57.20 25.63
C PRO A 1046 13.44 -57.97 26.65
N LYS A 1047 12.60 -57.26 27.41
CA LYS A 1047 11.57 -57.86 28.28
C LYS A 1047 10.16 -57.39 27.89
N LYS A 1048 9.27 -58.39 27.87
CA LYS A 1048 7.83 -58.39 27.57
C LYS A 1048 7.00 -57.39 28.39
N PRO A 1049 5.81 -56.98 27.91
CA PRO A 1049 4.83 -56.19 28.67
C PRO A 1049 3.85 -57.08 29.46
N THR A 1050 3.09 -56.44 30.36
CA THR A 1050 1.89 -56.87 31.16
C THR A 1050 2.11 -57.21 32.63
N PRO A 1051 1.09 -57.16 33.52
CA PRO A 1051 -0.08 -56.24 33.61
C PRO A 1051 -0.31 -55.71 35.06
N LYS A 1052 -1.08 -54.62 35.26
CA LYS A 1052 -1.86 -54.40 36.50
C LYS A 1052 -3.06 -53.45 36.28
N LYS A 1053 -4.26 -54.05 36.43
CA LYS A 1053 -5.62 -53.50 36.69
C LYS A 1053 -5.81 -53.35 38.23
N PRO A 1054 -6.99 -52.98 38.79
CA PRO A 1054 -7.93 -51.88 38.50
C PRO A 1054 -8.54 -51.21 39.79
N ALA A 1055 -9.50 -50.28 39.58
CA ALA A 1055 -10.66 -49.91 40.43
C ALA A 1055 -10.55 -48.63 41.30
N PRO A 1056 -11.68 -47.90 41.61
CA PRO A 1056 -13.08 -48.34 41.48
C PRO A 1056 -14.08 -47.40 40.77
N LYS A 1057 -15.19 -48.07 40.40
CA LYS A 1057 -16.49 -47.62 39.93
C LYS A 1057 -17.26 -46.83 40.99
N LYS A 1058 -18.18 -45.94 40.56
CA LYS A 1058 -19.66 -46.00 40.79
C LYS A 1058 -20.30 -44.74 40.16
N LYS A 1059 -21.21 -44.93 39.18
CA LYS A 1059 -22.69 -44.83 39.27
C LYS A 1059 -23.14 -43.37 39.55
N VAL A 1060 -24.13 -42.77 38.88
CA VAL A 1060 -25.55 -43.15 38.93
C VAL A 1060 -26.36 -42.32 37.90
N ALA A 1061 -27.22 -43.03 37.16
CA ALA A 1061 -28.56 -42.70 36.64
C ALA A 1061 -28.86 -41.37 35.89
N PHE A 1062 -29.16 -41.52 34.61
CA PHE A 1062 -30.29 -40.83 33.99
C PHE A 1062 -31.60 -41.47 34.47
N LYS A 1063 -32.39 -40.71 35.22
CA LYS A 1063 -33.76 -41.07 35.63
C LYS A 1063 -34.76 -40.33 34.74
N LYS A 1064 -35.75 -41.10 34.29
CA LYS A 1064 -36.95 -40.74 33.52
C LYS A 1064 -37.86 -39.71 34.20
N ASN A 1065 -38.73 -39.14 33.37
CA ASN A 1065 -40.01 -38.47 33.65
C ASN A 1065 -39.87 -37.02 34.18
N ALA A 1066 -40.66 -36.02 33.77
CA ALA A 1066 -42.04 -36.06 33.32
C ALA A 1066 -42.40 -34.79 32.52
N ALA A 1067 -43.38 -34.91 31.62
CA ALA A 1067 -44.24 -33.80 31.23
C ALA A 1067 -45.08 -33.31 32.42
N PRO A 1068 -45.56 -32.05 32.41
CA PRO A 1068 -46.98 -31.80 32.14
C PRO A 1068 -47.19 -30.59 31.22
N LYS A 1069 -48.03 -30.69 30.18
CA LYS A 1069 -49.48 -30.36 30.13
C LYS A 1069 -49.83 -28.88 30.35
N LYS A 1070 -50.31 -28.28 29.24
CA LYS A 1070 -51.59 -27.55 29.02
C LYS A 1070 -52.04 -26.47 30.01
N ALA A 1071 -52.32 -25.28 29.47
CA ALA A 1071 -53.68 -24.66 29.33
C ALA A 1071 -53.53 -23.13 29.11
N VAL A 1072 -53.95 -22.54 27.97
CA VAL A 1072 -55.32 -22.19 27.51
C VAL A 1072 -55.94 -20.97 28.21
N ARG A 1073 -56.05 -19.83 27.48
CA ARG A 1073 -57.29 -19.02 27.21
C ARG A 1073 -56.92 -17.71 26.49
N ARG A 1074 -57.32 -17.53 25.22
CA ARG A 1074 -58.57 -16.91 24.69
C ARG A 1074 -58.63 -15.37 24.76
N LYS A 1075 -58.68 -14.70 23.59
CA LYS A 1075 -59.92 -14.15 22.97
C LYS A 1075 -59.65 -13.38 21.65
N LYS A 1076 -60.48 -13.68 20.63
CA LYS A 1076 -61.20 -12.81 19.64
C LYS A 1076 -60.41 -11.68 18.94
N SER A 1077 -60.62 -11.27 17.68
CA SER A 1077 -61.60 -11.49 16.59
C SER A 1077 -61.16 -10.51 15.48
N ASN A 1078 -61.02 -10.86 14.20
CA ASN A 1078 -61.93 -10.60 13.08
C ASN A 1078 -61.01 -10.60 11.83
N GLY A 1079 -61.31 -11.34 10.76
CA GLY A 1079 -62.03 -10.82 9.58
C GLY A 1079 -61.06 -9.98 8.72
N GLN A 1080 -60.79 -10.20 7.44
CA GLN A 1080 -61.42 -10.97 6.37
C GLN A 1080 -60.36 -10.99 5.23
N ARG A 1081 -60.18 -12.12 4.55
CA ARG A 1081 -59.73 -12.12 3.15
C ARG A 1081 -60.98 -11.99 2.26
N PRO A 1082 -60.81 -11.72 0.96
CA PRO A 1082 -61.42 -12.61 -0.01
C PRO A 1082 -60.36 -13.31 -0.85
N ALA A 1083 -60.62 -14.59 -1.05
CA ALA A 1083 -59.97 -15.48 -1.98
C ALA A 1083 -60.50 -15.23 -3.40
N ILE A 1084 -59.71 -15.57 -4.42
CA ILE A 1084 -60.22 -16.27 -5.60
C ILE A 1084 -59.28 -17.42 -5.90
N ASP A 1085 -59.91 -18.55 -6.18
CA ASP A 1085 -59.42 -19.91 -6.31
C ASP A 1085 -59.54 -20.34 -7.78
N ASN A 1086 -58.82 -21.41 -8.13
CA ASN A 1086 -59.08 -22.34 -9.23
C ASN A 1086 -58.88 -21.83 -10.68
N SER A 1087 -58.41 -22.62 -11.64
CA SER A 1087 -57.94 -24.01 -11.71
C SER A 1087 -57.61 -24.31 -13.18
N LEU A 1088 -56.91 -25.44 -13.40
CA LEU A 1088 -56.95 -26.28 -14.62
C LEU A 1088 -56.37 -25.69 -15.92
N ILE A 1089 -55.33 -26.34 -16.45
CA ILE A 1089 -55.50 -27.39 -17.48
C ILE A 1089 -54.18 -28.16 -17.59
N THR A 1090 -54.33 -29.47 -17.51
CA THR A 1090 -53.36 -30.54 -17.66
C THR A 1090 -53.08 -30.85 -19.13
N ASP A 1091 -51.98 -31.59 -19.31
CA ASP A 1091 -51.78 -32.68 -20.27
C ASP A 1091 -50.97 -32.45 -21.56
N LYS A 1092 -49.82 -33.16 -21.57
CA LYS A 1092 -49.35 -34.13 -22.58
C LYS A 1092 -48.63 -33.56 -23.82
N ILE A 1093 -47.57 -34.16 -24.40
CA ILE A 1093 -46.81 -35.41 -24.18
C ILE A 1093 -45.60 -35.38 -25.15
N VAL A 1094 -44.46 -35.94 -24.73
CA VAL A 1094 -43.50 -36.80 -25.49
C VAL A 1094 -42.83 -36.20 -26.74
N SER A 1095 -41.55 -35.86 -26.66
CA SER A 1095 -40.35 -36.68 -26.97
C SER A 1095 -40.00 -36.73 -28.47
N ILE A 1096 -38.73 -36.50 -28.79
CA ILE A 1096 -37.81 -37.48 -29.37
C ILE A 1096 -36.42 -36.84 -29.44
N THR A 1097 -35.46 -37.65 -29.03
CA THR A 1097 -34.02 -37.53 -28.99
C THR A 1097 -33.35 -37.72 -30.35
N GLU A 1098 -32.10 -37.27 -30.39
CA GLU A 1098 -30.95 -37.91 -31.08
C GLU A 1098 -30.54 -37.50 -32.52
N ALA A 1099 -29.24 -37.16 -32.58
CA ALA A 1099 -28.21 -37.68 -33.49
C ALA A 1099 -27.66 -36.78 -34.62
N ALA A 1100 -26.39 -36.41 -34.37
CA ALA A 1100 -25.23 -36.71 -35.20
C ALA A 1100 -24.74 -35.70 -36.28
N ILE A 1101 -23.56 -35.15 -35.99
CA ILE A 1101 -22.30 -35.24 -36.76
C ILE A 1101 -22.38 -35.01 -38.28
N THR A 1102 -21.77 -33.93 -38.78
CA THR A 1102 -20.65 -33.95 -39.76
C THR A 1102 -20.24 -32.53 -40.19
N GLU A 1103 -18.94 -32.23 -40.05
CA GLU A 1103 -18.16 -31.26 -40.85
C GLU A 1103 -17.91 -31.82 -42.28
N PRO A 1104 -17.18 -31.14 -43.21
CA PRO A 1104 -16.98 -29.72 -43.50
C PRO A 1104 -17.05 -29.42 -45.04
N ASN A 1105 -16.60 -28.22 -45.42
CA ASN A 1105 -16.10 -27.76 -46.74
C ASN A 1105 -17.01 -26.92 -47.64
N GLY A 1106 -16.53 -25.70 -47.87
CA GLY A 1106 -16.12 -25.32 -49.23
C GLY A 1106 -17.03 -24.34 -49.96
N GLY A 1107 -16.42 -23.25 -50.44
CA GLY A 1107 -16.87 -22.58 -51.66
C GLY A 1107 -17.32 -21.13 -51.49
N ARG A 1108 -16.40 -20.19 -51.77
CA ARG A 1108 -16.77 -18.97 -52.51
C ARG A 1108 -17.33 -19.38 -53.89
N PRO A 1109 -18.23 -18.59 -54.49
CA PRO A 1109 -17.72 -17.62 -55.46
C PRO A 1109 -18.43 -16.24 -55.43
N THR A 1110 -17.66 -15.28 -55.90
CA THR A 1110 -18.02 -13.95 -56.41
C THR A 1110 -18.98 -13.99 -57.60
N LEU A 1111 -19.83 -12.96 -57.74
CA LEU A 1111 -20.19 -12.22 -58.98
C LEU A 1111 -21.23 -11.14 -58.57
N THR A 1112 -20.92 -9.84 -58.53
CA THR A 1112 -20.97 -8.81 -59.60
C THR A 1112 -22.35 -8.56 -60.24
N GLU A 1113 -22.58 -7.27 -60.54
CA GLU A 1113 -23.60 -6.64 -61.41
C GLU A 1113 -24.86 -6.09 -60.71
N THR A 1114 -24.90 -4.78 -60.41
CA THR A 1114 -25.36 -3.64 -61.25
C THR A 1114 -26.86 -3.63 -61.53
N TYR A 1115 -27.52 -2.52 -61.20
CA TYR A 1115 -28.36 -1.66 -62.06
C TYR A 1115 -29.03 -0.61 -61.13
N ASN A 1116 -28.73 0.70 -61.19
CA ASN A 1116 -29.02 1.74 -62.20
C ASN A 1116 -30.29 2.55 -61.86
N SER A 1117 -30.15 3.89 -61.92
CA SER A 1117 -31.14 4.94 -62.24
C SER A 1117 -32.45 5.00 -61.42
N GLY A 1118 -32.88 6.12 -60.84
CA GLY A 1118 -32.82 7.49 -61.33
C GLY A 1118 -33.82 8.39 -60.56
N PRO A 1119 -34.06 9.64 -61.00
CA PRO A 1119 -34.04 10.83 -60.12
C PRO A 1119 -35.35 11.65 -60.14
N LEU A 1120 -35.34 12.86 -59.53
CA LEU A 1120 -36.03 14.13 -59.88
C LEU A 1120 -36.22 14.98 -58.59
N GLN A 1121 -36.27 16.31 -58.55
CA GLN A 1121 -35.68 17.46 -59.26
C GLN A 1121 -36.23 18.74 -58.56
N GLY A 1122 -35.48 19.85 -58.61
CA GLY A 1122 -35.97 21.24 -58.42
C GLY A 1122 -35.79 21.81 -57.00
N SER A 1123 -35.36 23.05 -56.77
CA SER A 1123 -35.06 24.21 -57.62
C SER A 1123 -34.42 25.31 -56.73
N THR A 1124 -33.42 26.02 -57.24
CA THR A 1124 -32.81 27.26 -56.69
C THR A 1124 -33.65 28.50 -57.08
N PRO A 1125 -33.25 29.80 -56.90
CA PRO A 1125 -32.08 30.43 -56.25
C PRO A 1125 -32.40 31.73 -55.42
N ARG A 1126 -31.39 32.30 -54.72
CA ARG A 1126 -30.95 33.71 -54.91
C ARG A 1126 -29.76 34.12 -54.01
N ASP A 1127 -28.76 34.68 -54.67
CA ASP A 1127 -27.53 35.32 -54.20
C ASP A 1127 -27.75 36.66 -53.47
N VAL A 1128 -26.79 37.05 -52.61
CA VAL A 1128 -26.10 38.36 -52.70
C VAL A 1128 -24.66 38.19 -52.22
N ALA A 1129 -23.71 38.52 -53.10
CA ALA A 1129 -22.27 38.61 -52.84
C ALA A 1129 -21.86 40.07 -52.57
N ILE A 1130 -20.92 40.30 -51.63
CA ILE A 1130 -19.99 41.44 -51.67
C ILE A 1130 -18.61 40.99 -51.12
N LYS A 1131 -17.57 41.22 -51.92
CA LYS A 1131 -16.10 41.24 -51.65
C LYS A 1131 -15.56 42.50 -52.37
N PRO A 1132 -14.28 42.92 -52.25
CA PRO A 1132 -13.29 42.84 -51.16
C PRO A 1132 -12.50 44.18 -50.98
N ALA A 1133 -11.59 44.28 -49.99
CA ALA A 1133 -10.39 45.14 -50.11
C ALA A 1133 -9.23 44.66 -49.22
N ASN A 1134 -8.06 44.55 -49.86
CA ASN A 1134 -6.74 44.19 -49.33
C ASN A 1134 -6.14 45.22 -48.38
N LEU A 1135 -5.24 44.79 -47.49
CA LEU A 1135 -3.83 45.24 -47.45
C LEU A 1135 -3.01 44.27 -46.56
N ASN A 1136 -1.80 43.96 -47.03
CA ASN A 1136 -0.90 42.88 -46.61
C ASN A 1136 0.33 43.47 -45.82
N PRO A 1137 1.39 42.73 -45.45
CA PRO A 1137 2.00 42.62 -44.11
C PRO A 1137 3.40 43.31 -44.04
N PRO A 1138 4.38 42.97 -43.14
CA PRO A 1138 5.15 41.69 -43.18
C PRO A 1138 5.78 41.14 -41.86
N HIS A 1139 6.12 39.82 -41.88
CA HIS A 1139 7.36 39.14 -41.41
C HIS A 1139 7.80 39.22 -39.92
N ASP A 1140 8.22 38.19 -39.17
CA ASP A 1140 9.17 37.05 -39.33
C ASP A 1140 9.00 36.09 -38.09
N ALA A 1141 9.47 34.84 -37.96
CA ALA A 1141 10.08 33.80 -38.79
C ALA A 1141 10.05 32.46 -37.99
N GLN A 1142 10.14 31.35 -38.74
CA GLN A 1142 10.17 29.92 -38.37
C GLN A 1142 11.41 29.55 -37.53
N ILE A 1143 11.35 28.62 -36.56
CA ILE A 1143 11.53 27.14 -36.66
C ILE A 1143 12.77 26.71 -37.46
N GLU A 1144 13.70 26.02 -36.79
CA GLU A 1144 14.37 24.85 -37.38
C GLU A 1144 14.84 23.85 -36.29
N GLU A 1145 14.58 22.57 -36.57
CA GLU A 1145 15.02 21.36 -35.87
C GLU A 1145 16.50 21.04 -36.19
N ALA A 1146 17.18 20.27 -35.33
CA ALA A 1146 18.10 19.22 -35.80
C ALA A 1146 18.42 18.19 -34.71
N VAL A 1147 18.45 16.93 -35.15
CA VAL A 1147 18.73 15.68 -34.44
C VAL A 1147 20.15 15.20 -34.84
N GLU A 1148 20.81 14.51 -33.90
CA GLU A 1148 21.94 13.55 -34.03
C GLU A 1148 23.33 13.98 -34.60
N GLY A 1149 24.39 13.57 -33.88
CA GLY A 1149 25.51 12.87 -34.50
C GLY A 1149 26.95 13.33 -34.19
N ASN A 1150 27.65 12.51 -33.39
CA ASN A 1150 29.08 12.14 -33.48
C ASN A 1150 30.24 13.08 -33.02
N THR A 1151 31.02 12.53 -32.08
CA THR A 1151 32.50 12.42 -32.02
C THR A 1151 33.38 13.54 -32.59
N GLU A 1152 34.16 14.23 -31.75
CA GLU A 1152 35.64 14.12 -31.65
C GLU A 1152 36.24 15.19 -30.72
N THR A 1153 37.22 14.73 -29.91
CA THR A 1153 38.37 15.40 -29.28
C THR A 1153 38.37 16.92 -29.00
N GLY A 1154 38.63 17.25 -27.73
CA GLY A 1154 39.06 18.55 -27.22
C GLY A 1154 39.03 18.57 -25.71
#